data_AF-A0A2V8EH19-F1
#
_entry.id   AF-A0A2V8EH19-F1
#
_cell.length_a   1.000
_cell.length_b   1.000
_cell.length_c   1.000
_cell.angle_alpha   90.00
_cell.angle_beta   90.00
_cell.angle_gamma   90.00
#
_symmetry.space_group_name_H-M   'P 1'
#
loop_
_entity.id
_entity.type
_entity.pdbx_description
1 polymer ?
#
loop_
_entity_poly.entity_id
_entity_poly.type
_entity_poly.pdbx_seq_one_letter_code
_entity_poly.pdbx_strand_id
1 'polypeptide(L)'
;MAPPRESNDLARQAAELARATAELQVLQRVSSEINSTLDLEEIYEIALRTMDELFEFHHAIILLLEPDGETLTVVASRGYENQAVGGHVRIGTGVIGIVAQRRKMLHVANLGHQRAYAAAQRRQMMKSDRRAELGEAVPVPGLPNAESQFAIPLLMRDELIGVFSIESPVRYGFSEHDRGLVLIVANQIASAVHKARLYEERRRAAEALQVANASLEQRVAERTAALERELRVAQELLSAARSRVEGPLLGDSPEVRALRDAVAREALRSEPLLLSGPTGAGKEAVAHALHRASGRRGAFIFINCAELQTESRKTPLEPMAARSEQRLLASKVELASGGTLFLEAFHELAPGLQAELHALIEAREQPEAREPTGLPTGSLPHDMRVIVATIRDPESFARDGRLLPLAARLVRNVIRVPALVDRREDIPALVEHFIRRHARRLGKIVNRVSSESMARLQAYKWPGNIRELSTVVERALLVSRGTVLEVDEDLLDERLAVGSYRLVSQLGSGGMGEVWLAKHRLLARPAAVKLIRHDPQQRDAHAQLVRRFQREALVTAGLRSPHTVQLYDFGVNDTGSFYYVMEFLQGLDLHRIVTRFGPQPAERVTMLLCQACRSLAEAHDRGLVHRDIKPANLFVTRLGHEYDYLKVLDFGIVKDQPREDATLISAQGILQGTPAFIAPEVMFGASTLDGRADLYSLACTAYWMLTGQLVFGASTPAEMILHHARTVPIPPSHVSELPIPGELDNLLMRCLEKDPSSRPSSALELESELSRVALDQPWTQEKAREWWDRHAPDTLREVQI
;
A
#
# COMPACT_ATOMS: atom_id res chain seq x y z
N MET A 1 -0.70 36.20 106.37
CA MET A 1 -1.91 35.76 105.64
C MET A 1 -1.46 34.91 104.47
N ALA A 2 -2.21 33.85 104.13
CA ALA A 2 -1.95 33.04 102.93
C ALA A 2 -2.28 33.85 101.65
N PRO A 3 -1.66 33.55 100.49
CA PRO A 3 -1.94 34.25 99.24
C PRO A 3 -3.41 34.04 98.77
N PRO A 4 -3.99 35.01 98.04
CA PRO A 4 -5.40 34.97 97.65
C PRO A 4 -5.68 33.92 96.57
N ARG A 5 -6.78 33.18 96.74
CA ARG A 5 -7.21 32.11 95.80
C ARG A 5 -7.53 32.61 94.40
N GLU A 6 -7.96 33.86 94.25
CA GLU A 6 -8.35 34.48 92.97
C GLU A 6 -7.22 34.50 91.92
N SER A 7 -5.96 34.57 92.37
CA SER A 7 -4.81 34.58 91.44
C SER A 7 -4.58 33.23 90.74
N ASN A 8 -5.06 32.12 91.31
CA ASN A 8 -4.92 30.79 90.70
C ASN A 8 -6.01 30.51 89.66
N ASP A 9 -7.25 30.97 89.88
CA ASP A 9 -8.34 30.77 88.93
C ASP A 9 -8.15 31.60 87.65
N LEU A 10 -7.65 32.84 87.77
CA LEU A 10 -7.31 33.66 86.59
C LEU A 10 -6.14 33.07 85.79
N ALA A 11 -5.10 32.56 86.45
CA ALA A 11 -3.99 31.89 85.78
C ALA A 11 -4.44 30.61 85.05
N ARG A 12 -5.36 29.85 85.66
CA ARG A 12 -5.98 28.67 85.06
C ARG A 12 -6.84 29.01 83.84
N GLN A 13 -7.73 30.01 83.94
CA GLN A 13 -8.56 30.46 82.82
C GLN A 13 -7.72 31.01 81.66
N ALA A 14 -6.63 31.74 81.95
CA ALA A 14 -5.70 32.21 80.93
C ALA A 14 -4.99 31.05 80.22
N ALA A 15 -4.60 30.00 80.95
CA ALA A 15 -4.01 28.78 80.37
C ALA A 15 -5.01 27.99 79.52
N GLU A 16 -6.26 27.82 79.99
CA GLU A 16 -7.34 27.17 79.25
C GLU A 16 -7.68 27.93 77.95
N LEU A 17 -7.74 29.26 77.98
CA LEU A 17 -7.96 30.11 76.80
C LEU A 17 -6.78 30.08 75.81
N ALA A 18 -5.54 30.13 76.31
CA ALA A 18 -4.34 30.05 75.48
C ALA A 18 -4.25 28.70 74.75
N ARG A 19 -4.56 27.60 75.46
CA ARG A 19 -4.66 26.26 74.88
C ARG A 19 -5.72 26.18 73.79
N ALA A 20 -6.94 26.62 74.05
CA ALA A 20 -8.02 26.62 73.06
C ALA A 20 -7.69 27.48 71.81
N THR A 21 -6.95 28.58 72.00
CA THR A 21 -6.49 29.43 70.89
C THR A 21 -5.45 28.72 70.02
N ALA A 22 -4.50 28.01 70.63
CA ALA A 22 -3.49 27.22 69.91
C ALA A 22 -4.13 26.06 69.13
N GLU A 23 -5.06 25.32 69.76
CA GLU A 23 -5.81 24.23 69.11
C GLU A 23 -6.57 24.72 67.87
N LEU A 24 -7.25 25.87 67.95
CA LEU A 24 -7.95 26.49 66.81
C LEU A 24 -6.99 26.93 65.69
N GLN A 25 -5.81 27.46 66.01
CA GLN A 25 -4.80 27.84 65.02
C GLN A 25 -4.25 26.63 64.25
N VAL A 26 -3.99 25.51 64.95
CA VAL A 26 -3.58 24.25 64.30
C VAL A 26 -4.68 23.74 63.37
N LEU A 27 -5.94 23.66 63.84
CA LEU A 27 -7.07 23.23 63.01
C LEU A 27 -7.27 24.10 61.76
N GLN A 28 -7.15 25.43 61.89
CA GLN A 28 -7.32 26.34 60.76
C GLN A 28 -6.18 26.21 59.74
N ARG A 29 -4.92 26.12 60.20
CA ARG A 29 -3.76 25.88 59.32
C ARG A 29 -3.93 24.58 58.54
N VAL A 30 -4.26 23.49 59.24
CA VAL A 30 -4.40 22.16 58.65
C VAL A 30 -5.53 22.10 57.65
N SER A 31 -6.69 22.72 57.95
CA SER A 31 -7.79 22.84 56.99
C SER A 31 -7.35 23.57 55.71
N SER A 32 -6.48 24.59 55.82
CA SER A 32 -5.91 25.26 54.64
C SER A 32 -4.93 24.36 53.88
N GLU A 33 -3.99 23.70 54.56
CA GLU A 33 -2.97 22.83 53.97
C GLU A 33 -3.62 21.64 53.25
N ILE A 34 -4.44 20.84 53.97
CA ILE A 34 -5.11 19.63 53.45
C ILE A 34 -6.01 19.93 52.24
N ASN A 35 -6.70 21.08 52.21
CA ASN A 35 -7.57 21.44 51.08
C ASN A 35 -6.82 22.04 49.87
N SER A 36 -5.55 22.44 50.05
CA SER A 36 -4.73 23.07 49.01
C SER A 36 -4.04 22.07 48.07
N THR A 37 -3.77 20.85 48.55
CA THR A 37 -3.17 19.77 47.75
C THR A 37 -4.23 18.80 47.19
N LEU A 38 -3.82 18.03 46.19
CA LEU A 38 -4.53 16.87 45.63
C LEU A 38 -3.68 15.60 45.67
N ASP A 39 -2.46 15.68 46.22
CA ASP A 39 -1.60 14.52 46.41
C ASP A 39 -2.06 13.74 47.65
N LEU A 40 -2.35 12.46 47.48
CA LEU A 40 -2.84 11.61 48.57
C LEU A 40 -1.78 11.39 49.65
N GLU A 41 -0.49 11.27 49.29
CA GLU A 41 0.58 11.06 50.26
C GLU A 41 0.77 12.31 51.13
N GLU A 42 0.77 13.51 50.52
CA GLU A 42 0.84 14.78 51.22
C GLU A 42 -0.38 14.99 52.15
N ILE A 43 -1.60 14.65 51.71
CA ILE A 43 -2.81 14.68 52.55
C ILE A 43 -2.64 13.77 53.77
N TYR A 44 -2.08 12.57 53.61
CA TYR A 44 -1.84 11.65 54.74
C TYR A 44 -0.76 12.18 55.70
N GLU A 45 0.33 12.74 55.18
CA GLU A 45 1.39 13.31 56.01
C GLU A 45 0.91 14.50 56.84
N ILE A 46 0.17 15.45 56.23
CA ILE A 46 -0.40 16.59 56.94
C ILE A 46 -1.38 16.10 58.02
N ALA A 47 -2.24 15.13 57.69
CA ALA A 47 -3.19 14.53 58.62
C ALA A 47 -2.51 13.87 59.84
N LEU A 48 -1.46 13.09 59.61
CA LEU A 48 -0.71 12.41 60.67
C LEU A 48 0.15 13.39 61.48
N ARG A 49 0.75 14.41 60.85
CA ARG A 49 1.45 15.52 61.54
C ARG A 49 0.49 16.29 62.45
N THR A 50 -0.74 16.55 61.98
CA THR A 50 -1.75 17.26 62.77
C THR A 50 -2.09 16.54 64.07
N MET A 51 -2.21 15.20 64.04
CA MET A 51 -2.47 14.45 65.28
C MET A 51 -1.31 14.55 66.27
N ASP A 52 -0.08 14.53 65.77
CA ASP A 52 1.15 14.67 66.58
C ASP A 52 1.26 16.06 67.22
N GLU A 53 0.74 17.10 66.56
CA GLU A 53 0.68 18.49 67.08
C GLU A 53 -0.50 18.74 68.04
N LEU A 54 -1.65 18.08 67.83
CA LEU A 54 -2.83 18.24 68.68
C LEU A 54 -2.82 17.33 69.92
N PHE A 55 -2.15 16.18 69.85
CA PHE A 55 -2.10 15.19 70.91
C PHE A 55 -0.64 14.87 71.24
N GLU A 56 -0.18 15.36 72.40
CA GLU A 56 1.15 15.04 72.92
C GLU A 56 1.27 13.51 73.13
N PHE A 57 1.87 12.87 72.13
CA PHE A 57 1.88 11.42 71.91
C PHE A 57 0.51 10.85 71.53
N HIS A 58 0.46 10.08 70.43
CA HIS A 58 -0.02 8.68 70.35
C HIS A 58 -0.28 8.23 68.90
N HIS A 59 -0.25 6.91 68.66
CA HIS A 59 0.06 6.37 67.33
C HIS A 59 -1.16 6.42 66.42
N ALA A 60 -1.00 6.87 65.17
CA ALA A 60 -2.10 7.10 64.24
C ALA A 60 -1.96 6.28 62.95
N ILE A 61 -3.07 5.75 62.44
CA ILE A 61 -3.16 4.95 61.22
C ILE A 61 -4.35 5.41 60.38
N ILE A 62 -4.11 5.68 59.10
CA ILE A 62 -5.15 5.90 58.09
C ILE A 62 -5.32 4.61 57.29
N LEU A 63 -6.54 4.06 57.29
CA LEU A 63 -6.92 2.97 56.43
C LEU A 63 -7.99 3.43 55.44
N LEU A 64 -7.87 3.06 54.16
CA LEU A 64 -8.88 3.37 53.15
C LEU A 64 -9.58 2.11 52.67
N LEU A 65 -10.85 2.25 52.28
CA LEU A 65 -11.64 1.20 51.68
C LEU A 65 -11.12 0.89 50.26
N GLU A 66 -10.91 -0.40 50.01
CA GLU A 66 -10.58 -0.95 48.71
C GLU A 66 -11.81 -1.03 47.79
N PRO A 67 -11.65 -1.12 46.45
CA PRO A 67 -12.75 -1.29 45.52
C PRO A 67 -13.61 -2.54 45.74
N ASP A 68 -13.16 -3.51 46.54
CA ASP A 68 -13.95 -4.69 46.91
C ASP A 68 -15.11 -4.38 47.88
N GLY A 69 -15.06 -3.24 48.58
CA GLY A 69 -16.04 -2.85 49.60
C GLY A 69 -16.01 -3.70 50.88
N GLU A 70 -15.06 -4.63 51.01
CA GLU A 70 -14.94 -5.57 52.13
C GLU A 70 -13.64 -5.39 52.93
N THR A 71 -12.61 -4.79 52.33
CA THR A 71 -11.26 -4.69 52.88
C THR A 71 -10.81 -3.24 53.05
N LEU A 72 -10.19 -2.94 54.19
CA LEU A 72 -9.51 -1.68 54.46
C LEU A 72 -7.99 -1.90 54.38
N THR A 73 -7.27 -1.06 53.64
CA THR A 73 -5.81 -1.12 53.55
C THR A 73 -5.18 0.06 54.26
N VAL A 74 -4.13 -0.18 55.05
CA VAL A 74 -3.33 0.87 55.69
C VAL A 74 -2.54 1.61 54.61
N VAL A 75 -2.90 2.87 54.38
CA VAL A 75 -2.22 3.74 53.42
C VAL A 75 -1.14 4.61 54.07
N ALA A 76 -1.27 4.89 55.37
CA ALA A 76 -0.28 5.67 56.11
C ALA A 76 -0.35 5.38 57.62
N SER A 77 0.79 5.49 58.30
CA SER A 77 0.92 5.29 59.75
C SER A 77 2.02 6.17 60.36
N ARG A 78 1.83 6.66 61.60
CA ARG A 78 2.82 7.43 62.36
C ARG A 78 2.94 6.88 63.79
N GLY A 79 4.17 6.79 64.30
CA GLY A 79 4.50 6.22 65.62
C GLY A 79 4.96 4.76 65.58
N TYR A 80 4.41 3.96 64.67
CA TYR A 80 4.98 2.65 64.32
C TYR A 80 6.23 2.86 63.45
N GLU A 81 7.24 2.00 63.57
CA GLU A 81 8.49 2.04 62.78
C GLU A 81 8.26 1.59 61.32
N ASN A 82 7.32 2.23 60.61
CA ASN A 82 6.85 1.97 59.24
C ASN A 82 6.38 0.53 58.91
N GLN A 83 6.27 -0.37 59.90
CA GLN A 83 5.86 -1.77 59.72
C GLN A 83 4.35 -1.99 59.43
N ALA A 84 3.53 -0.92 59.39
CA ALA A 84 2.07 -1.04 59.29
C ALA A 84 1.48 -0.76 57.89
N VAL A 85 2.20 -0.05 57.00
CA VAL A 85 1.71 0.32 55.67
C VAL A 85 1.58 -0.90 54.77
N GLY A 86 0.46 -1.03 54.05
CA GLY A 86 0.11 -2.23 53.28
C GLY A 86 -0.56 -3.34 54.09
N GLY A 87 -0.79 -3.17 55.39
CA GLY A 87 -1.61 -4.11 56.17
C GLY A 87 -3.10 -4.03 55.81
N HIS A 88 -3.84 -5.14 55.92
CA HIS A 88 -5.24 -5.23 55.52
C HIS A 88 -6.18 -5.61 56.70
N VAL A 89 -7.36 -4.98 56.78
CA VAL A 89 -8.40 -5.25 57.79
C VAL A 89 -9.74 -5.50 57.10
N ARG A 90 -10.31 -6.70 57.25
CA ARG A 90 -11.66 -6.98 56.76
C ARG A 90 -12.72 -6.28 57.61
N ILE A 91 -13.74 -5.72 56.97
CA ILE A 91 -14.90 -5.12 57.65
C ILE A 91 -15.55 -6.12 58.62
N GLY A 92 -16.03 -5.63 59.77
CA GLY A 92 -16.53 -6.42 60.88
C GLY A 92 -15.46 -7.03 61.79
N THR A 93 -14.17 -6.99 61.42
CA THR A 93 -13.08 -7.59 62.20
C THR A 93 -12.34 -6.57 63.07
N GLY A 94 -12.30 -6.80 64.38
CA GLY A 94 -11.63 -5.90 65.34
C GLY A 94 -12.29 -4.53 65.48
N VAL A 95 -11.68 -3.62 66.25
CA VAL A 95 -12.21 -2.27 66.51
C VAL A 95 -12.39 -1.48 65.20
N ILE A 96 -11.37 -1.47 64.35
CA ILE A 96 -11.34 -0.80 63.06
C ILE A 96 -12.44 -1.33 62.11
N GLY A 97 -12.52 -2.67 61.93
CA GLY A 97 -13.53 -3.27 61.06
C GLY A 97 -14.96 -3.10 61.57
N ILE A 98 -15.19 -3.09 62.89
CA ILE A 98 -16.50 -2.80 63.49
C ILE A 98 -16.92 -1.33 63.25
N VAL A 99 -15.97 -0.38 63.33
CA VAL A 99 -16.23 1.04 63.05
C VAL A 99 -16.62 1.26 61.59
N ALA A 100 -15.91 0.62 60.65
CA ALA A 100 -16.30 0.60 59.25
C ALA A 100 -17.70 0.01 59.03
N GLN A 101 -17.99 -1.15 59.62
CA GLN A 101 -19.28 -1.83 59.49
C GLN A 101 -20.44 -0.98 60.04
N ARG A 102 -20.23 -0.31 61.18
CA ARG A 102 -21.28 0.47 61.86
C ARG A 102 -21.37 1.93 61.42
N ARG A 103 -20.38 2.43 60.66
CA ARG A 103 -20.20 3.85 60.29
C ARG A 103 -20.34 4.80 61.49
N LYS A 104 -19.85 4.37 62.66
CA LYS A 104 -19.91 5.11 63.92
C LYS A 104 -18.57 5.01 64.62
N MET A 105 -18.09 6.14 65.14
CA MET A 105 -16.88 6.16 65.96
C MET A 105 -17.00 5.22 67.16
N LEU A 106 -15.87 4.61 67.55
CA LEU A 106 -15.77 3.78 68.73
C LEU A 106 -14.59 4.26 69.59
N HIS A 107 -14.88 4.54 70.86
CA HIS A 107 -13.88 4.83 71.88
C HIS A 107 -13.73 3.60 72.77
N VAL A 108 -12.52 3.06 72.85
CA VAL A 108 -12.16 1.97 73.75
C VAL A 108 -11.19 2.51 74.79
N ALA A 109 -11.69 2.97 75.92
CA ALA A 109 -10.86 3.57 76.98
C ALA A 109 -9.99 2.56 77.77
N ASN A 110 -10.25 1.25 77.61
CA ASN A 110 -9.50 0.15 78.23
C ASN A 110 -9.48 -1.08 77.31
N LEU A 111 -8.42 -1.22 76.50
CA LEU A 111 -8.19 -2.34 75.60
C LEU A 111 -7.89 -3.66 76.34
N GLY A 112 -7.32 -3.59 77.56
CA GLY A 112 -6.98 -4.77 78.37
C GLY A 112 -8.18 -5.68 78.64
N HIS A 113 -9.36 -5.09 78.93
CA HIS A 113 -10.60 -5.86 79.12
C HIS A 113 -11.11 -6.50 77.82
N GLN A 114 -10.93 -5.85 76.67
CA GLN A 114 -11.36 -6.39 75.37
C GLN A 114 -10.39 -7.44 74.82
N ARG A 115 -9.09 -7.37 75.10
CA ARG A 115 -8.12 -8.44 74.75
C ARG A 115 -8.56 -9.79 75.33
N ALA A 116 -9.06 -9.82 76.57
CA ALA A 116 -9.60 -11.04 77.20
C ALA A 116 -10.88 -11.55 76.51
N TYR A 117 -11.82 -10.65 76.17
CA TYR A 117 -13.07 -11.00 75.49
C TYR A 117 -12.86 -11.49 74.05
N ALA A 118 -12.00 -10.82 73.28
CA ALA A 118 -11.63 -11.22 71.92
C ALA A 118 -10.87 -12.56 71.91
N ALA A 119 -9.99 -12.81 72.90
CA ALA A 119 -9.35 -14.12 73.08
C ALA A 119 -10.37 -15.22 73.43
N ALA A 120 -11.42 -14.92 74.21
CA ALA A 120 -12.51 -15.86 74.48
C ALA A 120 -13.35 -16.17 73.22
N GLN A 121 -13.71 -15.16 72.42
CA GLN A 121 -14.39 -15.38 71.14
C GLN A 121 -13.53 -16.17 70.15
N ARG A 122 -12.23 -15.87 70.01
CA ARG A 122 -11.32 -16.70 69.18
C ARG A 122 -11.29 -18.15 69.65
N ARG A 123 -11.28 -18.41 70.97
CA ARG A 123 -11.36 -19.78 71.52
C ARG A 123 -12.69 -20.49 71.25
N GLN A 124 -13.80 -19.76 71.09
CA GLN A 124 -15.08 -20.33 70.65
C GLN A 124 -15.11 -20.60 69.14
N MET A 125 -14.61 -19.67 68.31
CA MET A 125 -14.55 -19.85 66.85
C MET A 125 -13.54 -20.93 66.42
N MET A 126 -12.43 -21.10 67.14
CA MET A 126 -11.46 -22.19 66.93
C MET A 126 -12.00 -23.60 67.27
N LYS A 127 -13.21 -23.72 67.83
CA LYS A 127 -13.93 -25.00 68.01
C LYS A 127 -14.92 -25.32 66.89
N SER A 128 -15.14 -24.40 65.94
CA SER A 128 -15.86 -24.64 64.70
C SER A 128 -14.86 -24.71 63.54
N ASP A 129 -14.98 -25.71 62.66
CA ASP A 129 -14.15 -25.87 61.46
C ASP A 129 -14.46 -24.83 60.36
N ARG A 130 -14.30 -23.54 60.69
CA ARG A 130 -14.33 -22.39 59.77
C ARG A 130 -12.92 -21.85 59.52
N ARG A 131 -11.94 -22.75 59.44
CA ARG A 131 -10.54 -22.42 59.13
C ARG A 131 -10.35 -21.84 57.72
N ALA A 132 -11.36 -21.99 56.84
CA ALA A 132 -11.37 -21.54 55.45
C ALA A 132 -11.96 -20.13 55.21
N GLU A 133 -12.55 -19.47 56.22
CA GLU A 133 -13.12 -18.11 56.06
C GLU A 133 -12.12 -16.98 56.44
N LEU A 134 -10.95 -17.36 56.96
CA LEU A 134 -9.83 -16.46 57.27
C LEU A 134 -8.76 -16.57 56.18
N GLY A 135 -8.95 -15.82 55.09
CA GLY A 135 -7.88 -15.54 54.13
C GLY A 135 -6.72 -14.76 54.77
N GLU A 136 -5.60 -14.63 54.06
CA GLU A 136 -4.33 -14.05 54.54
C GLU A 136 -4.37 -12.51 54.73
N ALA A 137 -5.36 -12.01 55.47
CA ALA A 137 -5.33 -10.65 56.01
C ALA A 137 -4.30 -10.59 57.15
N VAL A 138 -3.09 -10.13 56.83
CA VAL A 138 -2.05 -9.84 57.83
C VAL A 138 -2.62 -8.82 58.83
N PRO A 139 -2.73 -9.17 60.12
CA PRO A 139 -3.30 -8.25 61.09
C PRO A 139 -2.41 -7.02 61.22
N VAL A 140 -2.99 -5.84 61.01
CA VAL A 140 -2.29 -4.56 61.20
C VAL A 140 -1.63 -4.56 62.58
N PRO A 141 -0.31 -4.30 62.66
CA PRO A 141 0.42 -4.36 63.92
C PRO A 141 0.01 -3.19 64.82
N GLY A 142 -0.98 -3.43 65.68
CA GLY A 142 -1.30 -2.53 66.79
C GLY A 142 -0.19 -2.54 67.85
N LEU A 143 -0.16 -1.52 68.69
CA LEU A 143 0.89 -1.38 69.71
C LEU A 143 0.88 -2.57 70.69
N PRO A 144 2.04 -3.13 71.06
CA PRO A 144 2.11 -4.17 72.10
C PRO A 144 1.45 -3.72 73.41
N ASN A 145 1.64 -2.45 73.74
CA ASN A 145 1.23 -1.78 74.97
C ASN A 145 0.01 -0.84 74.84
N ALA A 146 -0.75 -0.83 73.73
CA ALA A 146 -1.97 -0.02 73.65
C ALA A 146 -2.99 -0.42 74.73
N GLU A 147 -3.46 0.59 75.46
CA GLU A 147 -4.42 0.50 76.56
C GLU A 147 -5.70 1.31 76.29
N SER A 148 -5.68 2.29 75.37
CA SER A 148 -6.90 2.90 74.82
C SER A 148 -6.80 3.21 73.31
N GLN A 149 -7.95 3.32 72.64
CA GLN A 149 -8.05 3.56 71.19
C GLN A 149 -9.28 4.39 70.83
N PHE A 150 -9.11 5.35 69.92
CA PHE A 150 -10.19 5.89 69.09
C PHE A 150 -10.11 5.28 67.70
N ALA A 151 -11.26 4.86 67.16
CA ALA A 151 -11.39 4.57 65.74
C ALA A 151 -12.63 5.30 65.19
N ILE A 152 -12.44 6.06 64.12
CA ILE A 152 -13.41 7.02 63.57
C ILE A 152 -13.55 6.73 62.07
N PRO A 153 -14.79 6.60 61.56
CA PRO A 153 -14.99 6.37 60.13
C PRO A 153 -14.70 7.66 59.36
N LEU A 154 -13.93 7.56 58.29
CA LEU A 154 -13.77 8.62 57.30
C LEU A 154 -15.00 8.56 56.39
N LEU A 155 -15.94 9.49 56.59
CA LEU A 155 -17.21 9.54 55.86
C LEU A 155 -17.27 10.76 54.95
N MET A 156 -17.78 10.57 53.73
CA MET A 156 -18.31 11.67 52.93
C MET A 156 -19.80 11.47 52.72
N ARG A 157 -20.59 12.40 53.27
CA ARG A 157 -22.04 12.21 53.48
C ARG A 157 -22.25 10.93 54.30
N ASP A 158 -22.77 9.88 53.69
CA ASP A 158 -23.00 8.57 54.32
C ASP A 158 -22.04 7.47 53.83
N GLU A 159 -21.17 7.76 52.87
CA GLU A 159 -20.27 6.79 52.24
C GLU A 159 -18.97 6.62 53.04
N LEU A 160 -18.54 5.36 53.22
CA LEU A 160 -17.30 5.04 53.93
C LEU A 160 -16.11 5.10 52.98
N ILE A 161 -15.23 6.07 53.18
CA ILE A 161 -13.95 6.19 52.47
C ILE A 161 -12.86 5.36 53.15
N GLY A 162 -12.96 5.19 54.47
CA GLY A 162 -11.92 4.54 55.27
C GLY A 162 -12.18 4.63 56.77
N VAL A 163 -11.16 4.32 57.57
CA VAL A 163 -11.15 4.45 59.03
C VAL A 163 -9.86 5.11 59.46
N PHE A 164 -9.96 6.09 60.33
CA PHE A 164 -8.84 6.69 61.03
C PHE A 164 -8.78 6.16 62.46
N SER A 165 -7.62 5.66 62.87
CA SER A 165 -7.40 5.03 64.17
C SER A 165 -6.25 5.69 64.92
N ILE A 166 -6.43 5.93 66.22
CA ILE A 166 -5.42 6.49 67.12
C ILE A 166 -5.32 5.60 68.37
N GLU A 167 -4.12 5.13 68.73
CA GLU A 167 -3.84 4.19 69.83
C GLU A 167 -2.90 4.78 70.89
N SER A 168 -3.35 4.79 72.15
CA SER A 168 -2.59 5.24 73.33
C SER A 168 -2.24 4.06 74.27
N PRO A 169 -1.03 4.01 74.85
CA PRO A 169 -0.65 3.12 75.94
C PRO A 169 -1.16 3.57 77.33
N VAL A 170 -1.93 4.66 77.41
CA VAL A 170 -2.54 5.14 78.65
C VAL A 170 -4.02 4.71 78.70
N ARG A 171 -4.46 4.14 79.82
CA ARG A 171 -5.89 3.87 80.06
C ARG A 171 -6.63 5.18 80.25
N TYR A 172 -7.79 5.34 79.60
CA TYR A 172 -8.52 6.60 79.57
C TYR A 172 -7.68 7.79 79.07
N GLY A 173 -6.70 7.53 78.17
CA GLY A 173 -5.80 8.55 77.60
C GLY A 173 -6.47 9.57 76.67
N PHE A 174 -7.80 9.51 76.53
CA PHE A 174 -8.60 10.35 75.64
C PHE A 174 -9.82 10.91 76.38
N SER A 175 -10.05 12.22 76.24
CA SER A 175 -11.18 12.95 76.80
C SER A 175 -12.32 13.17 75.79
N GLU A 176 -13.47 13.65 76.27
CA GLU A 176 -14.57 14.10 75.41
C GLU A 176 -14.25 15.37 74.59
N HIS A 177 -13.22 16.15 74.99
CA HIS A 177 -12.73 17.29 74.20
C HIS A 177 -11.93 16.81 72.99
N ASP A 178 -11.01 15.86 73.22
CA ASP A 178 -10.19 15.23 72.18
C ASP A 178 -11.06 14.58 71.09
N ARG A 179 -12.14 13.91 71.51
CA ARG A 179 -13.17 13.36 70.61
C ARG A 179 -13.70 14.39 69.61
N GLY A 180 -13.92 15.63 70.03
CA GLY A 180 -14.40 16.71 69.16
C GLY A 180 -13.35 17.12 68.13
N LEU A 181 -12.10 17.29 68.58
CA LEU A 181 -10.96 17.66 67.74
C LEU A 181 -10.67 16.59 66.67
N VAL A 182 -10.58 15.31 67.04
CA VAL A 182 -10.30 14.24 66.06
C VAL A 182 -11.43 14.10 65.04
N LEU A 183 -12.70 14.30 65.43
CA LEU A 183 -13.82 14.26 64.49
C LEU A 183 -13.75 15.39 63.45
N ILE A 184 -13.31 16.59 63.84
CA ILE A 184 -13.10 17.70 62.90
C ILE A 184 -12.03 17.34 61.87
N VAL A 185 -10.86 16.83 62.32
CA VAL A 185 -9.77 16.49 61.40
C VAL A 185 -10.13 15.27 60.53
N ALA A 186 -10.79 14.24 61.08
CA ALA A 186 -11.28 13.10 60.32
C ALA A 186 -12.22 13.51 59.16
N ASN A 187 -13.09 14.50 59.37
CA ASN A 187 -13.94 15.05 58.31
C ASN A 187 -13.13 15.82 57.25
N GLN A 188 -12.08 16.56 57.63
CA GLN A 188 -11.19 17.23 56.66
C GLN A 188 -10.42 16.20 55.81
N ILE A 189 -9.87 15.15 56.45
CA ILE A 189 -9.20 14.04 55.76
C ILE A 189 -10.16 13.36 54.77
N ALA A 190 -11.36 13.00 55.21
CA ALA A 190 -12.36 12.34 54.35
C ALA A 190 -12.71 13.20 53.12
N SER A 191 -12.91 14.50 53.32
CA SER A 191 -13.20 15.44 52.23
C SER A 191 -12.06 15.56 51.22
N ALA A 192 -10.82 15.71 51.68
CA ALA A 192 -9.67 15.88 50.81
C ALA A 192 -9.29 14.59 50.05
N VAL A 193 -9.29 13.44 50.73
CA VAL A 193 -9.05 12.12 50.09
C VAL A 193 -10.09 11.84 49.02
N HIS A 194 -11.37 12.16 49.26
CA HIS A 194 -12.44 12.01 48.28
C HIS A 194 -12.25 12.95 47.07
N LYS A 195 -11.90 14.21 47.31
CA LYS A 195 -11.61 15.21 46.27
C LYS A 195 -10.42 14.79 45.39
N ALA A 196 -9.35 14.28 46.00
CA ALA A 196 -8.17 13.76 45.29
C ALA A 196 -8.51 12.52 44.44
N ARG A 197 -9.19 11.51 45.01
CA ARG A 197 -9.65 10.32 44.27
C ARG A 197 -10.52 10.69 43.06
N LEU A 198 -11.54 11.54 43.25
CA LEU A 198 -12.41 12.01 42.16
C LEU A 198 -11.68 12.79 41.07
N TYR A 199 -10.63 13.53 41.42
CA TYR A 199 -9.82 14.26 40.44
C TYR A 199 -9.01 13.30 39.57
N GLU A 200 -8.35 12.32 40.19
CA GLU A 200 -7.55 11.31 39.48
C GLU A 200 -8.41 10.39 38.60
N GLU A 201 -9.60 9.98 39.07
CA GLU A 201 -10.57 9.25 38.25
C GLU A 201 -11.01 10.06 37.02
N ARG A 202 -11.36 11.34 37.21
CA ARG A 202 -11.74 12.24 36.10
C ARG A 202 -10.60 12.45 35.12
N ARG A 203 -9.36 12.57 35.60
CA ARG A 203 -8.16 12.73 34.77
C ARG A 203 -7.96 11.51 33.88
N ARG A 204 -7.98 10.31 34.45
CA ARG A 204 -7.86 9.03 33.72
C ARG A 204 -9.01 8.84 32.72
N ALA A 205 -10.25 9.19 33.09
CA ALA A 205 -11.39 9.12 32.20
C ALA A 205 -11.29 10.10 31.01
N ALA A 206 -10.77 11.32 31.25
CA ALA A 206 -10.54 12.31 30.19
C ALA A 206 -9.42 11.88 29.22
N GLU A 207 -8.29 11.37 29.74
CA GLU A 207 -7.19 10.82 28.96
C GLU A 207 -7.66 9.64 28.09
N ALA A 208 -8.42 8.69 28.66
CA ALA A 208 -8.99 7.56 27.93
C ALA A 208 -9.98 8.00 26.83
N LEU A 209 -10.85 8.99 27.13
CA LEU A 209 -11.79 9.54 26.15
C LEU A 209 -11.07 10.28 25.01
N GLN A 210 -9.98 10.99 25.29
CA GLN A 210 -9.18 11.67 24.28
C GLN A 210 -8.52 10.67 23.32
N VAL A 211 -7.96 9.57 23.84
CA VAL A 211 -7.39 8.48 23.02
C VAL A 211 -8.48 7.80 22.18
N ALA A 212 -9.64 7.52 22.76
CA ALA A 212 -10.77 6.93 22.04
C ALA A 212 -11.29 7.85 20.92
N ASN A 213 -11.41 9.16 21.17
CA ASN A 213 -11.84 10.14 20.17
C ASN A 213 -10.83 10.24 19.02
N ALA A 214 -9.52 10.33 19.29
CA ALA A 214 -8.50 10.37 18.24
C ALA A 214 -8.54 9.09 17.36
N SER A 215 -8.76 7.92 17.97
CA SER A 215 -8.92 6.66 17.22
C SER A 215 -10.21 6.65 16.38
N LEU A 216 -11.32 7.18 16.90
CA LEU A 216 -12.58 7.32 16.15
C LEU A 216 -12.45 8.31 14.99
N GLU A 217 -11.81 9.46 15.19
CA GLU A 217 -11.54 10.45 14.14
C GLU A 217 -10.69 9.87 13.02
N GLN A 218 -9.62 9.13 13.34
CA GLN A 218 -8.82 8.41 12.35
C GLN A 218 -9.67 7.41 11.56
N ARG A 219 -10.46 6.57 12.23
CA ARG A 219 -11.33 5.57 11.57
C ARG A 219 -12.41 6.22 10.70
N VAL A 220 -12.95 7.37 11.11
CA VAL A 220 -13.91 8.16 10.32
C VAL A 220 -13.22 8.77 9.10
N ALA A 221 -12.01 9.30 9.23
CA ALA A 221 -11.24 9.84 8.10
C ALA A 221 -10.90 8.74 7.08
N GLU A 222 -10.41 7.58 7.54
CA GLU A 222 -10.11 6.41 6.71
C GLU A 222 -11.37 5.88 5.98
N ARG A 223 -12.50 5.76 6.69
CA ARG A 223 -13.75 5.29 6.07
C ARG A 223 -14.36 6.32 5.12
N THR A 224 -14.28 7.61 5.42
CA THR A 224 -14.69 8.69 4.50
C THR A 224 -13.84 8.65 3.22
N ALA A 225 -12.51 8.57 3.34
CA ALA A 225 -11.62 8.46 2.19
C ALA A 225 -11.80 7.15 1.39
N ALA A 226 -12.25 6.06 2.02
CA ALA A 226 -12.66 4.85 1.32
C ALA A 226 -13.99 5.04 0.57
N LEU A 227 -15.02 5.59 1.23
CA LEU A 227 -16.33 5.87 0.64
C LEU A 227 -16.25 6.88 -0.51
N GLU A 228 -15.38 7.90 -0.42
CA GLU A 228 -15.15 8.85 -1.52
C GLU A 228 -14.50 8.18 -2.74
N ARG A 229 -13.60 7.21 -2.52
CA ARG A 229 -13.01 6.41 -3.61
C ARG A 229 -14.05 5.46 -4.22
N GLU A 230 -14.81 4.74 -3.39
CA GLU A 230 -15.93 3.90 -3.83
C GLU A 230 -16.97 4.70 -4.63
N LEU A 231 -17.37 5.88 -4.13
CA LEU A 231 -18.32 6.79 -4.78
C LEU A 231 -17.74 7.35 -6.09
N ARG A 232 -16.47 7.73 -6.14
CA ARG A 232 -15.81 8.19 -7.37
C ARG A 232 -15.80 7.09 -8.42
N VAL A 233 -15.39 5.88 -8.07
CA VAL A 233 -15.44 4.72 -8.98
C VAL A 233 -16.88 4.43 -9.42
N ALA A 234 -17.85 4.46 -8.52
CA ALA A 234 -19.25 4.27 -8.86
C ALA A 234 -19.80 5.38 -9.79
N GLN A 235 -19.39 6.64 -9.60
CA GLN A 235 -19.73 7.77 -10.47
C GLN A 235 -19.02 7.71 -11.83
N GLU A 236 -17.77 7.25 -11.88
CA GLU A 236 -17.04 6.97 -13.12
C GLU A 236 -17.70 5.83 -13.90
N LEU A 237 -18.09 4.74 -13.23
CA LEU A 237 -18.84 3.64 -13.84
C LEU A 237 -20.25 4.06 -14.30
N LEU A 238 -20.99 4.83 -13.50
CA LEU A 238 -22.32 5.36 -13.86
C LEU A 238 -22.25 6.40 -14.98
N SER A 239 -21.22 7.25 -15.01
CA SER A 239 -21.03 8.22 -16.09
C SER A 239 -20.53 7.54 -17.36
N ALA A 240 -19.67 6.51 -17.27
CA ALA A 240 -19.33 5.64 -18.38
C ALA A 240 -20.58 4.92 -18.93
N ALA A 241 -21.41 4.32 -18.06
CA ALA A 241 -22.63 3.62 -18.45
C ALA A 241 -23.71 4.57 -19.03
N ARG A 242 -23.86 5.79 -18.50
CA ARG A 242 -24.78 6.79 -19.08
C ARG A 242 -24.28 7.34 -20.41
N SER A 243 -22.99 7.70 -20.50
CA SER A 243 -22.38 8.25 -21.71
C SER A 243 -22.17 7.23 -22.83
N ARG A 244 -22.23 5.93 -22.53
CA ARG A 244 -22.27 4.86 -23.53
C ARG A 244 -23.50 4.93 -24.45
N VAL A 245 -24.59 5.63 -24.13
CA VAL A 245 -25.90 5.40 -24.80
C VAL A 245 -26.32 6.46 -25.84
N GLU A 246 -25.65 7.61 -25.91
CA GLU A 246 -26.12 8.73 -26.76
C GLU A 246 -25.32 8.88 -28.07
N GLY A 247 -23.99 8.83 -28.04
CA GLY A 247 -23.11 9.13 -29.19
C GLY A 247 -23.53 8.50 -30.54
N PRO A 248 -23.74 7.18 -30.65
CA PRO A 248 -24.07 6.55 -31.93
C PRO A 248 -25.47 6.86 -32.49
N LEU A 249 -26.39 7.43 -31.70
CA LEU A 249 -27.72 7.86 -32.15
C LEU A 249 -27.83 9.39 -32.32
N LEU A 250 -26.76 10.14 -32.00
CA LEU A 250 -26.65 11.56 -32.27
C LEU A 250 -26.25 11.82 -33.72
N GLY A 251 -26.91 12.80 -34.32
CA GLY A 251 -26.80 13.11 -35.74
C GLY A 251 -28.14 13.08 -36.47
N ASP A 252 -28.22 13.76 -37.59
CA ASP A 252 -29.39 13.80 -38.49
C ASP A 252 -29.04 13.31 -39.91
N SER A 253 -27.95 12.53 -40.06
CA SER A 253 -27.69 11.80 -41.30
C SER A 253 -28.81 10.81 -41.67
N PRO A 254 -28.99 10.49 -42.97
CA PRO A 254 -29.88 9.40 -43.41
C PRO A 254 -29.62 8.08 -42.67
N GLU A 255 -28.34 7.77 -42.43
CA GLU A 255 -27.85 6.56 -41.76
C GLU A 255 -28.26 6.54 -40.29
N VAL A 256 -28.14 7.68 -39.58
CA VAL A 256 -28.55 7.79 -38.17
C VAL A 256 -30.07 7.84 -38.00
N ARG A 257 -30.82 8.43 -38.95
CA ARG A 257 -32.28 8.29 -38.98
C ARG A 257 -32.70 6.84 -39.16
N ALA A 258 -32.16 6.14 -40.17
CA ALA A 258 -32.44 4.73 -40.41
C ALA A 258 -32.07 3.85 -39.21
N LEU A 259 -30.97 4.15 -38.51
CA LEU A 259 -30.58 3.50 -37.26
C LEU A 259 -31.57 3.77 -36.13
N ARG A 260 -32.02 5.02 -35.92
CA ARG A 260 -33.05 5.37 -34.93
C ARG A 260 -34.35 4.63 -35.18
N ASP A 261 -34.81 4.59 -36.43
CA ASP A 261 -36.04 3.89 -36.81
C ASP A 261 -35.90 2.37 -36.65
N ALA A 262 -34.73 1.80 -36.96
CA ALA A 262 -34.45 0.38 -36.72
C ALA A 262 -34.45 0.05 -35.22
N VAL A 263 -33.83 0.90 -34.38
CA VAL A 263 -33.88 0.75 -32.92
C VAL A 263 -35.31 0.84 -32.41
N ALA A 264 -36.12 1.78 -32.88
CA ALA A 264 -37.51 1.92 -32.47
C ALA A 264 -38.38 0.70 -32.85
N ARG A 265 -38.23 0.18 -34.08
CA ARG A 265 -38.96 -1.03 -34.52
C ARG A 265 -38.54 -2.28 -33.74
N GLU A 266 -37.23 -2.48 -33.56
CA GLU A 266 -36.70 -3.68 -32.90
C GLU A 266 -36.75 -3.60 -31.38
N ALA A 267 -36.92 -2.42 -30.77
CA ALA A 267 -37.08 -2.26 -29.32
C ALA A 267 -38.30 -3.04 -28.78
N LEU A 268 -39.41 -2.99 -29.52
CA LEU A 268 -40.68 -3.65 -29.17
C LEU A 268 -40.67 -5.18 -29.35
N ARG A 269 -39.58 -5.75 -29.89
CA ARG A 269 -39.42 -7.18 -30.16
C ARG A 269 -38.53 -7.84 -29.09
N SER A 270 -38.86 -9.09 -28.76
CA SER A 270 -38.09 -9.92 -27.83
C SER A 270 -37.12 -10.89 -28.54
N GLU A 271 -37.20 -10.99 -29.86
CA GLU A 271 -36.33 -11.87 -30.65
C GLU A 271 -34.84 -11.50 -30.53
N PRO A 272 -33.93 -12.47 -30.62
CA PRO A 272 -32.49 -12.20 -30.68
C PRO A 272 -32.12 -11.27 -31.83
N LEU A 273 -31.22 -10.30 -31.57
CA LEU A 273 -30.83 -9.27 -32.52
C LEU A 273 -29.31 -9.27 -32.78
N LEU A 274 -28.91 -9.10 -34.04
CA LEU A 274 -27.50 -8.90 -34.43
C LEU A 274 -27.21 -7.41 -34.70
N LEU A 275 -26.16 -6.88 -34.06
CA LEU A 275 -25.57 -5.58 -34.36
C LEU A 275 -24.27 -5.79 -35.15
N SER A 276 -24.24 -5.32 -36.40
CA SER A 276 -23.04 -5.37 -37.26
C SER A 276 -22.50 -3.97 -37.53
N GLY A 277 -21.18 -3.81 -37.55
CA GLY A 277 -20.49 -2.56 -37.85
C GLY A 277 -19.03 -2.59 -37.39
N PRO A 278 -18.18 -1.67 -37.84
CA PRO A 278 -16.75 -1.69 -37.51
C PRO A 278 -16.47 -1.35 -36.04
N THR A 279 -15.25 -1.64 -35.58
CA THR A 279 -14.72 -1.23 -34.27
C THR A 279 -15.65 -1.56 -33.10
N GLY A 280 -15.94 -0.65 -32.17
CA GLY A 280 -15.58 0.78 -32.10
C GLY A 280 -16.67 1.76 -32.59
N ALA A 281 -17.55 1.40 -33.53
CA ALA A 281 -18.67 2.23 -34.01
C ALA A 281 -19.83 2.41 -32.99
N GLY A 282 -19.64 1.93 -31.76
CA GLY A 282 -20.60 2.12 -30.67
C GLY A 282 -21.80 1.17 -30.68
N LYS A 283 -21.61 -0.08 -31.14
CA LYS A 283 -22.63 -1.14 -31.08
C LYS A 283 -23.23 -1.32 -29.68
N GLU A 284 -22.41 -1.23 -28.62
CA GLU A 284 -22.86 -1.26 -27.23
C GLU A 284 -23.89 -0.17 -26.89
N ALA A 285 -23.73 1.04 -27.45
CA ALA A 285 -24.68 2.14 -27.26
C ALA A 285 -26.06 1.81 -27.80
N VAL A 286 -26.07 1.24 -29.01
CA VAL A 286 -27.27 0.83 -29.73
C VAL A 286 -27.97 -0.28 -28.96
N ALA A 287 -27.22 -1.23 -28.39
CA ALA A 287 -27.75 -2.25 -27.49
C ALA A 287 -28.38 -1.67 -26.22
N HIS A 288 -27.74 -0.69 -25.57
CA HIS A 288 -28.32 0.01 -24.42
C HIS A 288 -29.59 0.81 -24.79
N ALA A 289 -29.61 1.45 -25.98
CA ALA A 289 -30.77 2.19 -26.47
C ALA A 289 -31.96 1.25 -26.73
N LEU A 290 -31.72 0.11 -27.39
CA LEU A 290 -32.69 -0.98 -27.58
C LEU A 290 -33.25 -1.48 -26.24
N HIS A 291 -32.39 -1.69 -25.24
CA HIS A 291 -32.79 -2.11 -23.91
C HIS A 291 -33.75 -1.08 -23.26
N ARG A 292 -33.36 0.21 -23.20
CA ARG A 292 -34.21 1.28 -22.65
C ARG A 292 -35.54 1.40 -23.40
N ALA A 293 -35.50 1.41 -24.74
CA ALA A 293 -36.68 1.56 -25.58
C ALA A 293 -37.63 0.35 -25.50
N SER A 294 -37.14 -0.83 -25.10
CA SER A 294 -37.97 -2.03 -24.93
C SER A 294 -38.86 -2.01 -23.67
N GLY A 295 -38.72 -1.01 -22.79
CA GLY A 295 -39.51 -0.89 -21.56
C GLY A 295 -39.20 -1.94 -20.47
N ARG A 296 -38.20 -2.80 -20.70
CA ARG A 296 -37.72 -3.81 -19.73
C ARG A 296 -37.18 -3.18 -18.46
N ARG A 297 -37.36 -3.89 -17.33
CA ARG A 297 -36.99 -3.42 -15.98
C ARG A 297 -35.83 -4.20 -15.34
N GLY A 298 -35.49 -5.38 -15.86
CA GLY A 298 -34.33 -6.17 -15.43
C GLY A 298 -33.02 -5.61 -15.96
N ALA A 299 -31.90 -6.21 -15.56
CA ALA A 299 -30.57 -5.65 -15.81
C ALA A 299 -30.11 -5.74 -17.27
N PHE A 300 -29.27 -4.79 -17.69
CA PHE A 300 -28.45 -4.92 -18.88
C PHE A 300 -27.11 -5.55 -18.50
N ILE A 301 -26.84 -6.77 -18.96
CA ILE A 301 -25.61 -7.52 -18.67
C ILE A 301 -24.72 -7.55 -19.92
N PHE A 302 -23.53 -6.98 -19.77
CA PHE A 302 -22.49 -6.97 -20.80
C PHE A 302 -21.56 -8.19 -20.64
N ILE A 303 -21.25 -8.86 -21.75
CA ILE A 303 -20.24 -9.91 -21.85
C ILE A 303 -19.32 -9.61 -23.04
N ASN A 304 -18.02 -9.45 -22.77
CA ASN A 304 -17.00 -9.57 -23.80
C ASN A 304 -16.63 -11.06 -23.97
N CYS A 305 -16.94 -11.65 -25.12
CA CYS A 305 -16.67 -13.05 -25.41
C CYS A 305 -15.17 -13.38 -25.62
N ALA A 306 -14.33 -12.36 -25.86
CA ALA A 306 -12.88 -12.51 -25.94
C ALA A 306 -12.25 -12.73 -24.55
N GLU A 307 -12.64 -11.91 -23.58
CA GLU A 307 -12.10 -11.95 -22.20
C GLU A 307 -12.46 -13.25 -21.46
N LEU A 308 -13.66 -13.80 -21.71
CA LEU A 308 -14.15 -15.04 -21.09
C LEU A 308 -13.23 -16.26 -21.25
N GLN A 309 -12.31 -16.26 -22.22
CA GLN A 309 -11.38 -17.37 -22.48
C GLN A 309 -10.01 -17.20 -21.82
N THR A 310 -9.75 -16.03 -21.23
CA THR A 310 -8.45 -15.70 -20.66
C THR A 310 -8.24 -16.29 -19.25
N GLU A 311 -9.32 -16.71 -18.58
CA GLU A 311 -9.25 -17.35 -17.28
C GLU A 311 -8.75 -18.81 -17.35
N SER A 312 -9.16 -19.60 -18.35
CA SER A 312 -8.64 -20.97 -18.53
C SER A 312 -7.13 -21.08 -18.73
N ARG A 313 -6.48 -20.07 -19.31
CA ARG A 313 -5.05 -20.17 -19.66
C ARG A 313 -4.09 -19.95 -18.47
N LYS A 314 -4.61 -19.63 -17.28
CA LYS A 314 -3.80 -19.38 -16.07
C LYS A 314 -3.44 -20.64 -15.28
N THR A 315 -4.13 -21.78 -15.50
CA THR A 315 -4.05 -22.95 -14.61
C THR A 315 -3.89 -24.26 -15.40
N PRO A 316 -2.90 -25.13 -15.13
CA PRO A 316 -2.68 -26.39 -15.86
C PRO A 316 -3.73 -27.51 -15.62
N LEU A 317 -4.95 -27.17 -15.22
CA LEU A 317 -6.02 -28.09 -14.82
C LEU A 317 -7.26 -27.87 -15.68
N GLU A 318 -7.17 -28.31 -16.94
CA GLU A 318 -8.20 -28.13 -17.99
C GLU A 318 -9.64 -28.53 -17.58
N PRO A 319 -9.89 -29.57 -16.74
CA PRO A 319 -11.27 -29.92 -16.33
C PRO A 319 -11.93 -28.93 -15.36
N MET A 320 -11.14 -28.19 -14.55
CA MET A 320 -11.69 -27.24 -13.58
C MET A 320 -11.97 -25.87 -14.19
N ALA A 321 -11.11 -25.41 -15.10
CA ALA A 321 -11.22 -24.07 -15.66
C ALA A 321 -12.43 -23.92 -16.60
N ALA A 322 -12.70 -24.93 -17.43
CA ALA A 322 -13.93 -25.01 -18.22
C ALA A 322 -15.17 -24.89 -17.30
N ARG A 323 -15.20 -25.65 -16.18
CA ARG A 323 -16.31 -25.59 -15.20
C ARG A 323 -16.47 -24.23 -14.52
N SER A 324 -15.42 -23.42 -14.37
CA SER A 324 -15.54 -22.04 -13.86
C SER A 324 -16.11 -21.08 -14.89
N GLU A 325 -15.67 -21.15 -16.16
CA GLU A 325 -16.19 -20.31 -17.24
C GLU A 325 -17.68 -20.59 -17.50
N GLN A 326 -18.08 -21.87 -17.47
CA GLN A 326 -19.48 -22.31 -17.56
C GLN A 326 -20.35 -21.72 -16.44
N ARG A 327 -19.88 -21.79 -15.19
CA ARG A 327 -20.59 -21.19 -14.02
C ARG A 327 -20.70 -19.66 -14.13
N LEU A 328 -19.63 -18.99 -14.56
CA LEU A 328 -19.61 -17.55 -14.74
C LEU A 328 -20.59 -17.11 -15.83
N LEU A 329 -20.64 -17.85 -16.95
CA LEU A 329 -21.60 -17.62 -18.03
C LEU A 329 -23.04 -17.83 -17.52
N ALA A 330 -23.33 -18.97 -16.89
CA ALA A 330 -24.66 -19.26 -16.35
C ALA A 330 -25.15 -18.17 -15.37
N SER A 331 -24.29 -17.73 -14.44
CA SER A 331 -24.61 -16.66 -13.49
C SER A 331 -24.87 -15.31 -14.16
N LYS A 332 -24.08 -14.91 -15.17
CA LYS A 332 -24.35 -13.67 -15.93
C LYS A 332 -25.66 -13.74 -16.71
N VAL A 333 -26.02 -14.91 -17.24
CA VAL A 333 -27.27 -15.14 -17.98
C VAL A 333 -28.49 -15.18 -17.03
N GLU A 334 -28.31 -15.57 -15.76
CA GLU A 334 -29.32 -15.43 -14.69
C GLU A 334 -29.55 -13.96 -14.32
N LEU A 335 -28.47 -13.19 -14.10
CA LEU A 335 -28.54 -11.75 -13.78
C LEU A 335 -29.20 -10.90 -14.88
N ALA A 336 -29.21 -11.36 -16.13
CA ALA A 336 -29.81 -10.68 -17.27
C ALA A 336 -31.35 -10.82 -17.35
N SER A 337 -31.96 -11.54 -16.41
CA SER A 337 -33.39 -11.82 -16.40
C SER A 337 -34.26 -10.59 -16.14
N GLY A 338 -35.44 -10.54 -16.78
CA GLY A 338 -36.28 -9.35 -16.95
C GLY A 338 -35.68 -8.27 -17.87
N GLY A 339 -34.52 -8.55 -18.49
CA GLY A 339 -33.57 -7.55 -18.96
C GLY A 339 -32.95 -7.88 -20.31
N THR A 340 -31.64 -7.63 -20.47
CA THR A 340 -30.96 -7.79 -21.77
C THR A 340 -29.53 -8.26 -21.58
N LEU A 341 -29.20 -9.35 -22.28
CA LEU A 341 -27.86 -9.90 -22.38
C LEU A 341 -27.21 -9.40 -23.67
N PHE A 342 -26.10 -8.67 -23.55
CA PHE A 342 -25.31 -8.18 -24.68
C PHE A 342 -23.98 -8.92 -24.79
N LEU A 343 -23.71 -9.47 -25.97
CA LEU A 343 -22.55 -10.31 -26.26
C LEU A 343 -21.67 -9.64 -27.32
N GLU A 344 -20.54 -9.06 -26.89
CA GLU A 344 -19.55 -8.47 -27.79
C GLU A 344 -18.54 -9.54 -28.28
N ALA A 345 -18.16 -9.46 -29.55
CA ALA A 345 -17.20 -10.36 -30.20
C ALA A 345 -17.58 -11.85 -30.11
N PHE A 346 -18.88 -12.18 -30.21
CA PHE A 346 -19.39 -13.56 -30.08
C PHE A 346 -18.68 -14.61 -30.94
N HIS A 347 -18.21 -14.21 -32.13
CA HIS A 347 -17.45 -15.07 -33.05
C HIS A 347 -16.10 -15.55 -32.51
N GLU A 348 -15.57 -14.92 -31.46
CA GLU A 348 -14.34 -15.36 -30.79
C GLU A 348 -14.61 -16.50 -29.80
N LEU A 349 -15.84 -16.62 -29.27
CA LEU A 349 -16.21 -17.59 -28.23
C LEU A 349 -15.90 -19.03 -28.66
N ALA A 350 -15.34 -19.86 -27.78
CA ALA A 350 -15.02 -21.25 -28.08
C ALA A 350 -16.27 -22.07 -28.46
N PRO A 351 -16.21 -23.02 -29.43
CA PRO A 351 -17.39 -23.74 -29.92
C PRO A 351 -18.20 -24.48 -28.84
N GLY A 352 -17.55 -25.00 -27.79
CA GLY A 352 -18.24 -25.62 -26.65
C GLY A 352 -19.09 -24.62 -25.86
N LEU A 353 -18.54 -23.44 -25.54
CA LEU A 353 -19.27 -22.36 -24.86
C LEU A 353 -20.35 -21.74 -25.75
N GLN A 354 -20.15 -21.70 -27.08
CA GLN A 354 -21.21 -21.32 -28.02
C GLN A 354 -22.39 -22.31 -27.97
N ALA A 355 -22.11 -23.62 -27.97
CA ALA A 355 -23.12 -24.67 -27.89
C ALA A 355 -23.87 -24.67 -26.54
N GLU A 356 -23.17 -24.38 -25.45
CA GLU A 356 -23.76 -24.28 -24.12
C GLU A 356 -24.61 -23.02 -23.95
N LEU A 357 -24.15 -21.86 -24.42
CA LEU A 357 -24.98 -20.65 -24.47
C LEU A 357 -26.23 -20.89 -25.31
N HIS A 358 -26.09 -21.59 -26.44
CA HIS A 358 -27.22 -21.97 -27.28
C HIS A 358 -28.21 -22.87 -26.54
N ALA A 359 -27.74 -23.92 -25.89
CA ALA A 359 -28.58 -24.82 -25.09
C ALA A 359 -29.25 -24.09 -23.91
N LEU A 360 -28.54 -23.16 -23.25
CA LEU A 360 -29.08 -22.30 -22.19
C LEU A 360 -30.17 -21.34 -22.69
N ILE A 361 -30.17 -20.99 -23.98
CA ILE A 361 -31.20 -20.16 -24.62
C ILE A 361 -32.37 -21.04 -25.10
N GLU A 362 -32.11 -22.15 -25.80
CA GLU A 362 -33.15 -23.06 -26.31
C GLU A 362 -33.96 -23.73 -25.19
N ALA A 363 -33.31 -24.17 -24.11
CA ALA A 363 -33.98 -24.78 -22.96
C ALA A 363 -34.94 -23.82 -22.23
N ARG A 364 -34.91 -22.52 -22.55
CA ARG A 364 -35.85 -21.50 -22.05
C ARG A 364 -37.05 -21.28 -22.98
N GLU A 365 -36.93 -21.63 -24.26
CA GLU A 365 -38.00 -21.45 -25.26
C GLU A 365 -38.94 -22.66 -25.37
N GLN A 366 -38.50 -23.86 -24.95
CA GLN A 366 -39.30 -25.09 -24.97
C GLN A 366 -39.29 -25.79 -23.60
N PRO A 367 -40.16 -25.37 -22.66
CA PRO A 367 -40.11 -25.84 -21.27
C PRO A 367 -40.59 -27.29 -21.05
N GLU A 368 -41.23 -27.93 -22.02
CA GLU A 368 -41.85 -29.26 -21.86
C GLU A 368 -40.92 -30.45 -22.18
N ALA A 369 -39.65 -30.21 -22.52
CA ALA A 369 -38.78 -31.21 -23.14
C ALA A 369 -37.43 -31.47 -22.44
N ARG A 370 -37.44 -31.88 -21.15
CA ARG A 370 -36.56 -32.96 -20.56
C ARG A 370 -36.45 -32.97 -19.02
N GLU A 371 -36.42 -34.17 -18.46
CA GLU A 371 -35.71 -34.51 -17.20
C GLU A 371 -34.27 -35.05 -17.50
N PRO A 372 -33.42 -35.39 -16.51
CA PRO A 372 -32.82 -34.46 -15.56
C PRO A 372 -31.29 -34.61 -15.52
N THR A 373 -30.52 -33.64 -16.04
CA THR A 373 -29.05 -33.64 -15.94
C THR A 373 -28.54 -32.69 -14.84
N GLY A 374 -28.69 -33.11 -13.58
CA GLY A 374 -27.74 -32.83 -12.47
C GLY A 374 -27.40 -31.39 -12.06
N LEU A 375 -27.97 -30.34 -12.65
CA LEU A 375 -27.79 -28.94 -12.25
C LEU A 375 -28.99 -28.48 -11.39
N PRO A 376 -28.76 -27.70 -10.31
CA PRO A 376 -29.83 -27.33 -9.39
C PRO A 376 -30.87 -26.44 -10.08
N THR A 377 -32.13 -26.87 -10.00
CA THR A 377 -33.31 -26.21 -10.56
C THR A 377 -33.72 -24.98 -9.74
N GLY A 378 -32.91 -23.94 -9.77
CA GLY A 378 -33.37 -22.58 -9.52
C GLY A 378 -34.33 -22.16 -10.64
N SER A 379 -35.45 -21.53 -10.29
CA SER A 379 -36.41 -21.00 -11.27
C SER A 379 -35.78 -19.82 -12.03
N LEU A 380 -35.15 -20.11 -13.17
CA LEU A 380 -34.52 -19.12 -14.03
C LEU A 380 -35.61 -18.27 -14.72
N PRO A 381 -35.68 -16.94 -14.51
CA PRO A 381 -36.89 -16.21 -14.91
C PRO A 381 -36.91 -15.89 -16.42
N HIS A 382 -38.12 -15.74 -16.96
CA HIS A 382 -38.45 -16.12 -18.35
C HIS A 382 -38.33 -15.02 -19.43
N ASP A 383 -38.01 -13.76 -19.10
CA ASP A 383 -37.96 -12.64 -20.06
C ASP A 383 -36.55 -12.05 -20.16
N MET A 384 -35.77 -12.44 -21.17
CA MET A 384 -34.44 -11.89 -21.41
C MET A 384 -34.21 -11.72 -22.91
N ARG A 385 -33.89 -10.50 -23.34
CA ARG A 385 -33.45 -10.24 -24.72
C ARG A 385 -31.99 -10.60 -24.91
N VAL A 386 -31.63 -11.23 -26.03
CA VAL A 386 -30.24 -11.42 -26.46
C VAL A 386 -29.89 -10.44 -27.58
N ILE A 387 -28.78 -9.71 -27.44
CA ILE A 387 -28.21 -8.85 -28.48
C ILE A 387 -26.75 -9.27 -28.70
N VAL A 388 -26.37 -9.56 -29.94
CA VAL A 388 -25.01 -9.95 -30.32
C VAL A 388 -24.36 -8.85 -31.13
N ALA A 389 -23.10 -8.49 -30.83
CA ALA A 389 -22.32 -7.53 -31.62
C ALA A 389 -21.16 -8.21 -32.36
N THR A 390 -20.99 -7.81 -33.64
CA THR A 390 -19.92 -8.32 -34.50
C THR A 390 -19.30 -7.23 -35.37
N ILE A 391 -18.06 -7.48 -35.80
CA ILE A 391 -17.33 -6.69 -36.80
C ILE A 391 -17.34 -7.36 -38.19
N ARG A 392 -17.73 -8.64 -38.27
CA ARG A 392 -17.82 -9.38 -39.54
C ARG A 392 -19.13 -9.06 -40.25
N ASP A 393 -19.11 -9.25 -41.56
CA ASP A 393 -20.31 -9.20 -42.39
C ASP A 393 -21.33 -10.29 -41.99
N PRO A 394 -22.64 -9.97 -41.87
CA PRO A 394 -23.66 -10.95 -41.51
C PRO A 394 -23.78 -12.14 -42.47
N GLU A 395 -23.52 -11.97 -43.77
CA GLU A 395 -23.58 -13.09 -44.72
C GLU A 395 -22.39 -14.04 -44.55
N SER A 396 -21.23 -13.53 -44.12
CA SER A 396 -20.06 -14.37 -43.80
C SER A 396 -20.39 -15.40 -42.71
N PHE A 397 -21.19 -15.04 -41.70
CA PHE A 397 -21.64 -16.00 -40.67
C PHE A 397 -22.47 -17.14 -41.25
N ALA A 398 -23.21 -16.89 -42.34
CA ALA A 398 -24.03 -17.92 -42.98
C ALA A 398 -23.19 -18.91 -43.83
N ARG A 399 -22.04 -18.47 -44.35
CA ARG A 399 -21.21 -19.26 -45.27
C ARG A 399 -20.18 -20.16 -44.58
N ASP A 400 -19.71 -19.80 -43.38
CA ASP A 400 -18.61 -20.49 -42.67
C ASP A 400 -18.93 -21.95 -42.22
N GLY A 401 -20.13 -22.48 -42.50
CA GLY A 401 -20.51 -23.89 -42.26
C GLY A 401 -20.63 -24.32 -40.78
N ARG A 402 -20.16 -23.48 -39.85
CA ARG A 402 -20.20 -23.66 -38.39
C ARG A 402 -21.38 -22.93 -37.74
N LEU A 403 -22.52 -22.86 -38.45
CA LEU A 403 -23.73 -22.20 -37.96
C LEU A 403 -24.33 -22.96 -36.77
N LEU A 404 -24.29 -22.37 -35.58
CA LEU A 404 -25.24 -22.73 -34.52
C LEU A 404 -26.64 -22.21 -34.90
N PRO A 405 -27.73 -22.87 -34.48
CA PRO A 405 -29.09 -22.40 -34.76
C PRO A 405 -29.37 -20.99 -34.22
N LEU A 406 -28.71 -20.55 -33.13
CA LEU A 406 -28.73 -19.15 -32.67
C LEU A 406 -28.30 -18.16 -33.77
N ALA A 407 -27.20 -18.43 -34.46
CA ALA A 407 -26.65 -17.56 -35.50
C ALA A 407 -27.60 -17.47 -36.70
N ALA A 408 -28.21 -18.59 -37.10
CA ALA A 408 -29.21 -18.64 -38.17
C ALA A 408 -30.53 -17.90 -37.85
N ARG A 409 -30.80 -17.62 -36.57
CA ARG A 409 -31.90 -16.74 -36.13
C ARG A 409 -31.47 -15.29 -36.10
N LEU A 410 -30.29 -15.00 -35.54
CA LEU A 410 -29.70 -13.66 -35.46
C LEU A 410 -29.50 -12.97 -36.82
N VAL A 411 -29.16 -13.71 -37.88
CA VAL A 411 -28.98 -13.17 -39.25
C VAL A 411 -30.28 -12.61 -39.86
N ARG A 412 -31.46 -12.90 -39.30
CA ARG A 412 -32.74 -12.36 -39.80
C ARG A 412 -33.02 -10.95 -39.30
N ASN A 413 -32.62 -10.64 -38.08
CA ASN A 413 -32.90 -9.37 -37.41
C ASN A 413 -31.58 -8.63 -37.16
N VAL A 414 -31.09 -7.95 -38.21
CA VAL A 414 -29.81 -7.24 -38.18
C VAL A 414 -30.01 -5.73 -38.17
N ILE A 415 -29.38 -5.04 -37.22
CA ILE A 415 -29.18 -3.60 -37.27
C ILE A 415 -27.72 -3.31 -37.64
N ARG A 416 -27.53 -2.61 -38.75
CA ARG A 416 -26.21 -2.12 -39.16
C ARG A 416 -25.93 -0.78 -38.47
N VAL A 417 -24.86 -0.72 -37.69
CA VAL A 417 -24.37 0.51 -37.07
C VAL A 417 -23.37 1.14 -38.05
N PRO A 418 -23.66 2.34 -38.60
CA PRO A 418 -22.83 2.98 -39.63
C PRO A 418 -21.46 3.35 -39.07
N ALA A 419 -20.43 3.32 -39.93
CA ALA A 419 -19.13 3.84 -39.55
C ALA A 419 -19.16 5.38 -39.52
N LEU A 420 -18.18 6.00 -38.88
CA LEU A 420 -18.09 7.46 -38.85
C LEU A 420 -17.89 8.07 -40.26
N VAL A 421 -17.18 7.33 -41.14
CA VAL A 421 -16.94 7.73 -42.53
C VAL A 421 -18.22 7.82 -43.37
N ASP A 422 -19.27 7.07 -42.99
CA ASP A 422 -20.56 7.02 -43.68
C ASP A 422 -21.52 8.15 -43.25
N ARG A 423 -21.19 8.88 -42.16
CA ARG A 423 -22.08 9.84 -41.50
C ARG A 423 -21.37 11.16 -41.14
N ARG A 424 -20.49 11.65 -42.01
CA ARG A 424 -19.57 12.76 -41.71
C ARG A 424 -20.27 14.07 -41.33
N GLU A 425 -21.49 14.29 -41.81
CA GLU A 425 -22.33 15.43 -41.43
C GLU A 425 -22.69 15.47 -39.93
N ASP A 426 -22.63 14.33 -39.24
CA ASP A 426 -22.88 14.25 -37.79
C ASP A 426 -21.65 14.59 -36.93
N ILE A 427 -20.45 14.71 -37.53
CA ILE A 427 -19.20 14.99 -36.79
C ILE A 427 -19.31 16.21 -35.87
N PRO A 428 -19.86 17.38 -36.29
CA PRO A 428 -20.01 18.54 -35.40
C PRO A 428 -20.85 18.25 -34.14
N ALA A 429 -21.97 17.53 -34.29
CA ALA A 429 -22.84 17.16 -33.17
C ALA A 429 -22.15 16.16 -32.22
N LEU A 430 -21.37 15.22 -32.76
CA LEU A 430 -20.58 14.27 -31.98
C LEU A 430 -19.46 14.98 -31.20
N VAL A 431 -18.75 15.90 -31.85
CA VAL A 431 -17.69 16.71 -31.23
C VAL A 431 -18.26 17.56 -30.09
N GLU A 432 -19.40 18.24 -30.30
CA GLU A 432 -20.04 19.02 -29.23
C GLU A 432 -20.46 18.13 -28.04
N HIS A 433 -21.05 16.95 -28.32
CA HIS A 433 -21.37 15.98 -27.28
C HIS A 433 -20.11 15.52 -26.51
N PHE A 434 -19.01 15.22 -27.19
CA PHE A 434 -17.75 14.84 -26.54
C PHE A 434 -17.12 15.99 -25.75
N ILE A 435 -17.22 17.24 -26.20
CA ILE A 435 -16.79 18.40 -25.41
C ILE A 435 -17.62 18.52 -24.14
N ARG A 436 -18.95 18.52 -24.24
CA ARG A 436 -19.85 18.59 -23.07
C ARG A 436 -19.60 17.43 -22.08
N ARG A 437 -19.27 16.23 -22.58
CA ARG A 437 -18.91 15.04 -21.80
C ARG A 437 -17.56 15.18 -21.08
N HIS A 438 -16.51 15.52 -21.82
CA HIS A 438 -15.13 15.46 -21.31
C HIS A 438 -14.72 16.73 -20.56
N ALA A 439 -15.13 17.92 -21.02
CA ALA A 439 -14.76 19.19 -20.39
C ALA A 439 -15.23 19.27 -18.93
N ARG A 440 -16.46 18.80 -18.64
CA ARG A 440 -16.98 18.71 -17.26
C ARG A 440 -16.14 17.80 -16.36
N ARG A 441 -15.73 16.63 -16.86
CA ARG A 441 -14.85 15.69 -16.12
C ARG A 441 -13.45 16.27 -15.88
N LEU A 442 -12.93 17.04 -16.83
CA LEU A 442 -11.61 17.65 -16.77
C LEU A 442 -11.58 19.02 -16.07
N GLY A 443 -12.72 19.53 -15.57
CA GLY A 443 -12.81 20.86 -14.97
C GLY A 443 -12.55 22.02 -15.95
N LYS A 444 -12.67 21.78 -17.26
CA LYS A 444 -12.39 22.74 -18.34
C LYS A 444 -13.69 23.43 -18.79
N ILE A 445 -13.58 24.71 -19.16
CA ILE A 445 -14.67 25.47 -19.80
C ILE A 445 -14.29 25.69 -21.25
N VAL A 446 -14.93 24.95 -22.16
CA VAL A 446 -14.70 25.03 -23.61
C VAL A 446 -16.06 25.15 -24.29
N ASN A 447 -16.26 26.28 -24.98
CA ASN A 447 -17.57 26.74 -25.45
C ASN A 447 -17.75 26.55 -26.97
N ARG A 448 -16.67 26.40 -27.73
CA ARG A 448 -16.68 26.19 -29.18
C ARG A 448 -15.39 25.52 -29.66
N VAL A 449 -15.42 24.98 -30.88
CA VAL A 449 -14.22 24.54 -31.62
C VAL A 449 -13.84 25.65 -32.62
N SER A 450 -12.56 25.80 -32.95
CA SER A 450 -12.17 26.72 -34.03
C SER A 450 -12.69 26.18 -35.38
N SER A 451 -13.05 27.09 -36.30
CA SER A 451 -13.60 26.71 -37.61
C SER A 451 -12.62 25.86 -38.41
N GLU A 452 -11.33 26.14 -38.30
CA GLU A 452 -10.26 25.36 -38.93
C GLU A 452 -10.16 23.95 -38.35
N SER A 453 -10.20 23.80 -37.01
CA SER A 453 -10.17 22.49 -36.38
C SER A 453 -11.42 21.66 -36.66
N MET A 454 -12.60 22.29 -36.76
CA MET A 454 -13.81 21.59 -37.21
C MET A 454 -13.69 21.13 -38.67
N ALA A 455 -13.16 21.97 -39.57
CA ALA A 455 -12.91 21.59 -40.96
C ALA A 455 -11.91 20.43 -41.07
N ARG A 456 -10.80 20.44 -40.30
CA ARG A 456 -9.84 19.32 -40.21
C ARG A 456 -10.54 18.03 -39.76
N LEU A 457 -11.34 18.10 -38.69
CA LEU A 457 -12.11 16.95 -38.19
C LEU A 457 -13.12 16.41 -39.21
N GLN A 458 -13.76 17.25 -40.02
CA GLN A 458 -14.69 16.80 -41.07
C GLN A 458 -14.00 16.26 -42.33
N ALA A 459 -12.83 16.80 -42.68
CA ALA A 459 -12.03 16.39 -43.83
C ALA A 459 -11.25 15.08 -43.59
N TYR A 460 -10.87 14.80 -42.34
CA TYR A 460 -10.13 13.59 -41.98
C TYR A 460 -10.89 12.31 -42.39
N LYS A 461 -10.13 11.28 -42.80
CA LYS A 461 -10.69 10.08 -43.44
C LYS A 461 -11.51 9.21 -42.48
N TRP A 462 -11.26 9.28 -41.17
CA TRP A 462 -11.83 8.42 -40.11
C TRP A 462 -11.84 6.95 -40.52
N PRO A 463 -10.66 6.32 -40.69
CA PRO A 463 -10.57 4.91 -41.08
C PRO A 463 -11.25 3.99 -40.06
N GLY A 464 -11.45 4.43 -38.81
CA GLY A 464 -12.15 3.65 -37.81
C GLY A 464 -12.75 4.43 -36.63
N ASN A 465 -14.01 4.85 -36.81
CA ASN A 465 -15.06 4.88 -35.78
C ASN A 465 -15.21 6.12 -34.85
N ILE A 466 -16.40 6.23 -34.25
CA ILE A 466 -16.80 7.26 -33.28
C ILE A 466 -15.88 7.29 -32.03
N ARG A 467 -15.31 6.14 -31.63
CA ARG A 467 -14.35 6.06 -30.51
C ARG A 467 -13.06 6.82 -30.79
N GLU A 468 -12.56 6.77 -32.03
CA GLU A 468 -11.38 7.52 -32.51
C GLU A 468 -11.62 9.03 -32.34
N LEU A 469 -12.74 9.53 -32.87
CA LEU A 469 -13.17 10.93 -32.74
C LEU A 469 -13.31 11.39 -31.28
N SER A 470 -13.95 10.57 -30.42
CA SER A 470 -14.04 10.87 -28.97
C SER A 470 -12.66 11.02 -28.33
N THR A 471 -11.72 10.15 -28.69
CA THR A 471 -10.35 10.16 -28.16
C THR A 471 -9.57 11.38 -28.65
N VAL A 472 -9.70 11.78 -29.93
CA VAL A 472 -9.09 13.01 -30.46
C VAL A 472 -9.63 14.25 -29.74
N VAL A 473 -10.96 14.35 -29.55
CA VAL A 473 -11.58 15.46 -28.82
C VAL A 473 -11.12 15.50 -27.35
N GLU A 474 -11.03 14.33 -26.68
CA GLU A 474 -10.51 14.23 -25.32
C GLU A 474 -9.05 14.69 -25.21
N ARG A 475 -8.18 14.24 -26.12
CA ARG A 475 -6.76 14.65 -26.20
C ARG A 475 -6.64 16.18 -26.40
N ALA A 476 -7.41 16.74 -27.32
CA ALA A 476 -7.44 18.19 -27.57
C ALA A 476 -7.88 18.99 -26.32
N LEU A 477 -8.87 18.51 -25.57
CA LEU A 477 -9.36 19.17 -24.36
C LEU A 477 -8.32 19.18 -23.23
N LEU A 478 -7.52 18.13 -23.11
CA LEU A 478 -6.42 18.05 -22.14
C LEU A 478 -5.36 19.14 -22.38
N VAL A 479 -4.95 19.34 -23.63
CA VAL A 479 -3.95 20.36 -24.01
C VAL A 479 -4.53 21.78 -24.12
N SER A 480 -5.85 21.92 -24.26
CA SER A 480 -6.52 23.22 -24.40
C SER A 480 -6.26 24.16 -23.21
N ARG A 481 -5.90 25.41 -23.52
CA ARG A 481 -5.61 26.47 -22.53
C ARG A 481 -6.69 27.56 -22.43
N GLY A 482 -7.69 27.54 -23.32
CA GLY A 482 -8.73 28.56 -23.41
C GLY A 482 -10.12 27.99 -23.70
N THR A 483 -11.09 28.88 -23.97
CA THR A 483 -12.50 28.52 -24.19
C THR A 483 -12.82 28.04 -25.61
N VAL A 484 -11.80 28.00 -26.49
CA VAL A 484 -11.88 27.48 -27.86
C VAL A 484 -11.02 26.22 -27.94
N LEU A 485 -11.58 25.15 -28.51
CA LEU A 485 -10.86 23.93 -28.81
C LEU A 485 -10.14 24.06 -30.15
N GLU A 486 -8.85 23.76 -30.13
CA GLU A 486 -8.01 23.61 -31.33
C GLU A 486 -7.54 22.15 -31.42
N VAL A 487 -7.53 21.62 -32.63
CA VAL A 487 -7.12 20.26 -32.96
C VAL A 487 -6.07 20.35 -34.07
N ASP A 488 -4.82 20.15 -33.67
CA ASP A 488 -3.68 20.10 -34.59
C ASP A 488 -3.67 18.81 -35.41
N GLU A 489 -3.07 18.86 -36.59
CA GLU A 489 -2.92 17.71 -37.49
C GLU A 489 -2.17 16.55 -36.79
N ASP A 490 -1.21 16.90 -35.95
CA ASP A 490 -0.48 16.05 -35.00
C ASP A 490 -1.34 15.18 -34.06
N LEU A 491 -2.58 15.60 -33.77
CA LEU A 491 -3.50 14.84 -32.90
C LEU A 491 -4.30 13.76 -33.68
N LEU A 492 -4.23 13.78 -35.01
CA LEU A 492 -4.96 12.89 -35.93
C LEU A 492 -4.11 11.72 -36.45
N ASP A 493 -2.80 11.70 -36.20
CA ASP A 493 -1.91 10.60 -36.63
C ASP A 493 -1.73 9.53 -35.52
N GLU A 494 -2.47 8.44 -35.63
CA GLU A 494 -2.39 7.32 -34.68
C GLU A 494 -1.18 6.38 -34.92
N ARG A 495 -0.41 6.55 -36.00
CA ARG A 495 0.67 5.60 -36.37
C ARG A 495 1.83 5.55 -35.39
N LEU A 496 1.94 6.53 -34.50
CA LEU A 496 3.00 6.69 -33.50
C LEU A 496 2.49 6.51 -32.06
N ALA A 497 1.34 5.86 -31.88
CA ALA A 497 0.71 5.64 -30.58
C ALA A 497 1.08 4.29 -29.97
N VAL A 498 1.65 4.26 -28.75
CA VAL A 498 1.94 3.02 -28.01
C VAL A 498 1.50 3.18 -26.55
N GLY A 499 0.48 2.44 -26.12
CA GLY A 499 -0.07 2.55 -24.77
C GLY A 499 -0.50 3.98 -24.43
N SER A 500 0.02 4.53 -23.34
CA SER A 500 -0.18 5.93 -22.91
C SER A 500 0.84 6.92 -23.49
N TYR A 501 1.64 6.51 -24.48
CA TYR A 501 2.76 7.28 -25.02
C TYR A 501 2.56 7.59 -26.51
N ARG A 502 3.20 8.68 -26.98
CA ARG A 502 3.37 9.04 -28.39
C ARG A 502 4.87 8.95 -28.71
N LEU A 503 5.24 8.12 -29.69
CA LEU A 503 6.59 8.05 -30.24
C LEU A 503 6.86 9.35 -31.01
N VAL A 504 8.07 9.89 -30.86
CA VAL A 504 8.50 11.19 -31.43
C VAL A 504 9.59 10.98 -32.47
N SER A 505 10.66 10.27 -32.11
CA SER A 505 11.80 9.99 -32.98
C SER A 505 12.47 8.68 -32.59
N GLN A 506 13.11 8.00 -33.55
CA GLN A 506 13.85 6.78 -33.28
C GLN A 506 15.21 7.14 -32.65
N LEU A 507 15.52 6.54 -31.50
CA LEU A 507 16.80 6.67 -30.80
C LEU A 507 17.80 5.58 -31.22
N GLY A 508 17.30 4.41 -31.63
CA GLY A 508 18.15 3.30 -32.09
C GLY A 508 17.36 2.11 -32.63
N SER A 509 18.08 1.19 -33.28
CA SER A 509 17.54 -0.02 -33.92
C SER A 509 18.57 -1.14 -33.79
N GLY A 510 18.15 -2.35 -33.45
CA GLY A 510 19.02 -3.50 -33.24
C GLY A 510 18.30 -4.85 -33.34
N GLY A 511 19.04 -5.95 -33.16
CA GLY A 511 18.53 -7.31 -33.39
C GLY A 511 17.37 -7.74 -32.46
N MET A 512 17.16 -7.06 -31.33
CA MET A 512 16.05 -7.32 -30.41
C MET A 512 14.86 -6.38 -30.60
N GLY A 513 14.98 -5.29 -31.36
CA GLY A 513 13.97 -4.25 -31.34
C GLY A 513 14.39 -2.88 -31.84
N GLU A 514 13.54 -1.90 -31.57
CA GLU A 514 13.76 -0.48 -31.84
C GLU A 514 13.56 0.32 -30.56
N VAL A 515 14.36 1.34 -30.33
CA VAL A 515 14.19 2.28 -29.20
C VAL A 515 13.76 3.62 -29.76
N TRP A 516 12.69 4.18 -29.20
CA TRP A 516 12.06 5.42 -29.62
C TRP A 516 12.00 6.40 -28.45
N LEU A 517 12.30 7.67 -28.71
CA LEU A 517 11.93 8.77 -27.82
C LEU A 517 10.41 8.91 -27.87
N ALA A 518 9.80 9.05 -26.71
CA ALA A 518 8.37 9.21 -26.58
C ALA A 518 8.00 10.30 -25.56
N LYS A 519 6.80 10.86 -25.69
CA LYS A 519 6.18 11.72 -24.68
C LYS A 519 4.98 11.00 -24.09
N HIS A 520 4.86 11.00 -22.76
CA HIS A 520 3.67 10.47 -22.09
C HIS A 520 2.49 11.43 -22.32
N ARG A 521 1.30 10.91 -22.63
CA ARG A 521 0.15 11.74 -23.04
C ARG A 521 -0.36 12.70 -21.95
N LEU A 522 -0.10 12.40 -20.68
CA LEU A 522 -0.58 13.16 -19.52
C LEU A 522 0.55 13.81 -18.70
N LEU A 523 1.81 13.48 -18.96
CA LEU A 523 2.95 13.95 -18.16
C LEU A 523 3.96 14.62 -19.09
N ALA A 524 4.45 15.80 -18.71
CA ALA A 524 5.42 16.57 -19.51
C ALA A 524 6.84 15.93 -19.57
N ARG A 525 7.03 14.72 -19.04
CA ARG A 525 8.33 14.02 -19.00
C ARG A 525 8.53 13.19 -20.28
N PRO A 526 9.70 13.27 -20.95
CA PRO A 526 10.06 12.32 -22.00
C PRO A 526 10.33 10.92 -21.41
N ALA A 527 10.10 9.89 -22.21
CA ALA A 527 10.39 8.50 -21.91
C ALA A 527 11.06 7.84 -23.12
N ALA A 528 11.78 6.74 -22.91
CA ALA A 528 12.23 5.88 -23.99
C ALA A 528 11.31 4.66 -24.07
N VAL A 529 10.83 4.32 -25.27
CA VAL A 529 9.97 3.15 -25.54
C VAL A 529 10.77 2.17 -26.39
N LYS A 530 10.99 0.95 -25.90
CA LYS A 530 11.60 -0.11 -26.68
C LYS A 530 10.52 -1.05 -27.23
N LEU A 531 10.44 -1.16 -28.55
CA LEU A 531 9.56 -2.08 -29.28
C LEU A 531 10.35 -3.36 -29.60
N ILE A 532 9.86 -4.51 -29.17
CA ILE A 532 10.51 -5.80 -29.42
C ILE A 532 9.96 -6.38 -30.73
N ARG A 533 10.86 -6.76 -31.64
CA ARG A 533 10.46 -7.41 -32.91
C ARG A 533 10.03 -8.85 -32.63
N HIS A 534 8.96 -9.27 -33.31
CA HIS A 534 8.44 -10.64 -33.23
C HIS A 534 8.30 -11.22 -34.64
N ASP A 535 8.71 -12.47 -34.83
CA ASP A 535 8.50 -13.21 -36.09
C ASP A 535 7.10 -13.86 -36.08
N PRO A 536 6.17 -13.48 -36.98
CA PRO A 536 4.81 -14.03 -37.03
C PRO A 536 4.71 -15.56 -37.20
N GLN A 537 5.79 -16.25 -37.57
CA GLN A 537 5.77 -17.68 -37.86
C GLN A 537 5.78 -18.60 -36.62
N GLN A 538 6.14 -18.12 -35.41
CA GLN A 538 6.31 -18.98 -34.21
C GLN A 538 5.27 -18.75 -33.10
N ARG A 539 4.00 -19.04 -33.40
CA ARG A 539 2.85 -18.76 -32.50
C ARG A 539 2.90 -19.44 -31.12
N ASP A 540 3.40 -20.67 -31.03
CA ASP A 540 3.44 -21.40 -29.75
C ASP A 540 4.63 -21.00 -28.86
N ALA A 541 5.76 -20.59 -29.46
CA ALA A 541 6.90 -20.03 -28.74
C ALA A 541 6.57 -18.66 -28.11
N HIS A 542 5.77 -17.86 -28.81
CA HIS A 542 5.32 -16.53 -28.38
C HIS A 542 4.74 -16.54 -26.95
N ALA A 543 3.85 -17.48 -26.63
CA ALA A 543 3.17 -17.53 -25.33
C ALA A 543 4.12 -17.78 -24.14
N GLN A 544 5.20 -18.54 -24.33
CA GLN A 544 6.22 -18.77 -23.29
C GLN A 544 7.15 -17.56 -23.16
N LEU A 545 7.51 -16.94 -24.30
CA LEU A 545 8.29 -15.71 -24.35
C LEU A 545 7.57 -14.56 -23.60
N VAL A 546 6.26 -14.39 -23.81
CA VAL A 546 5.42 -13.41 -23.08
C VAL A 546 5.57 -13.55 -21.57
N ARG A 547 5.45 -14.78 -21.05
CA ARG A 547 5.46 -15.05 -19.60
C ARG A 547 6.84 -14.77 -18.98
N ARG A 548 7.92 -15.08 -19.71
CA ARG A 548 9.30 -14.76 -19.29
C ARG A 548 9.53 -13.25 -19.28
N PHE A 549 9.21 -12.59 -20.40
CA PHE A 549 9.31 -11.14 -20.55
C PHE A 549 8.55 -10.37 -19.46
N GLN A 550 7.29 -10.73 -19.20
CA GLN A 550 6.49 -10.11 -18.14
C GLN A 550 7.10 -10.32 -16.75
N ARG A 551 7.64 -11.51 -16.46
CA ARG A 551 8.28 -11.81 -15.17
C ARG A 551 9.57 -10.98 -14.99
N GLU A 552 10.43 -10.91 -16.00
CA GLU A 552 11.69 -10.18 -15.94
C GLU A 552 11.47 -8.66 -15.92
N ALA A 553 10.48 -8.15 -16.67
CA ALA A 553 10.06 -6.75 -16.59
C ALA A 553 9.50 -6.38 -15.20
N LEU A 554 8.68 -7.25 -14.58
CA LEU A 554 8.16 -7.05 -13.23
C LEU A 554 9.26 -7.03 -12.15
N VAL A 555 10.24 -7.93 -12.23
CA VAL A 555 11.37 -7.94 -11.29
C VAL A 555 12.24 -6.69 -11.48
N THR A 556 12.51 -6.32 -12.74
CA THR A 556 13.28 -5.10 -13.07
C THR A 556 12.57 -3.83 -12.59
N ALA A 557 11.25 -3.73 -12.75
CA ALA A 557 10.44 -2.62 -12.23
C ALA A 557 10.41 -2.55 -10.68
N GLY A 558 10.78 -3.63 -9.99
CA GLY A 558 10.92 -3.69 -8.54
C GLY A 558 12.27 -3.21 -7.99
N LEU A 559 13.27 -3.00 -8.86
CA LEU A 559 14.59 -2.47 -8.50
C LEU A 559 14.49 -0.98 -8.15
N ARG A 560 15.27 -0.54 -7.17
CA ARG A 560 15.25 0.83 -6.62
C ARG A 560 16.61 1.51 -6.61
N SER A 561 17.69 0.79 -6.94
CA SER A 561 19.03 1.34 -7.08
C SER A 561 18.98 2.46 -8.11
N PRO A 562 19.45 3.67 -7.78
CA PRO A 562 19.31 4.81 -8.68
C PRO A 562 20.25 4.66 -9.90
N HIS A 563 21.21 3.73 -9.86
CA HIS A 563 22.04 3.29 -10.99
C HIS A 563 21.37 2.23 -11.89
N THR A 564 20.13 1.82 -11.62
CA THR A 564 19.31 0.99 -12.53
C THR A 564 18.42 1.89 -13.38
N VAL A 565 18.19 1.53 -14.65
CA VAL A 565 17.20 2.23 -15.49
C VAL A 565 15.78 2.00 -14.98
N GLN A 566 15.04 3.07 -14.71
CA GLN A 566 13.69 2.97 -14.18
C GLN A 566 12.68 2.61 -15.27
N LEU A 567 11.95 1.50 -15.07
CA LEU A 567 10.80 1.11 -15.89
C LEU A 567 9.54 1.84 -15.40
N TYR A 568 8.74 2.37 -16.33
CA TYR A 568 7.48 3.08 -16.06
C TYR A 568 6.25 2.25 -16.41
N ASP A 569 6.29 1.55 -17.53
CA ASP A 569 5.15 0.84 -18.11
C ASP A 569 5.63 -0.28 -19.04
N PHE A 570 4.81 -1.28 -19.29
CA PHE A 570 5.06 -2.30 -20.31
C PHE A 570 3.76 -2.93 -20.79
N GLY A 571 3.75 -3.40 -22.03
CA GLY A 571 2.54 -3.98 -22.60
C GLY A 571 2.75 -4.60 -23.97
N VAL A 572 1.63 -4.81 -24.65
CA VAL A 572 1.55 -5.27 -26.04
C VAL A 572 0.76 -4.22 -26.80
N ASN A 573 1.26 -3.79 -27.95
CA ASN A 573 0.55 -2.83 -28.81
C ASN A 573 -0.52 -3.54 -29.67
N ASP A 574 -1.32 -2.78 -30.41
CA ASP A 574 -2.39 -3.32 -31.27
C ASP A 574 -1.89 -4.25 -32.39
N THR A 575 -0.58 -4.24 -32.70
CA THR A 575 0.06 -5.14 -33.68
C THR A 575 0.64 -6.41 -33.05
N GLY A 576 0.45 -6.65 -31.75
CA GLY A 576 0.96 -7.83 -31.05
C GLY A 576 2.45 -7.78 -30.70
N SER A 577 3.08 -6.61 -30.82
CA SER A 577 4.50 -6.38 -30.49
C SER A 577 4.63 -5.95 -29.03
N PHE A 578 5.59 -6.53 -28.30
CA PHE A 578 5.88 -6.09 -26.93
C PHE A 578 6.51 -4.72 -26.95
N TYR A 579 6.14 -3.92 -25.96
CA TYR A 579 6.85 -2.69 -25.65
C TYR A 579 7.11 -2.60 -24.15
N TYR A 580 8.20 -1.92 -23.80
CA TYR A 580 8.38 -1.39 -22.46
C TYR A 580 8.84 0.05 -22.53
N VAL A 581 8.49 0.79 -21.47
CA VAL A 581 8.68 2.22 -21.37
C VAL A 581 9.51 2.49 -20.15
N MET A 582 10.60 3.23 -20.35
CA MET A 582 11.63 3.48 -19.35
C MET A 582 11.99 4.96 -19.33
N GLU A 583 12.75 5.38 -18.32
CA GLU A 583 13.24 6.74 -18.25
C GLU A 583 14.07 7.11 -19.49
N PHE A 584 13.84 8.32 -20.01
CA PHE A 584 14.69 8.86 -21.06
C PHE A 584 15.98 9.42 -20.45
N LEU A 585 17.13 8.95 -20.94
CA LEU A 585 18.46 9.34 -20.47
C LEU A 585 19.15 10.25 -21.48
N GLN A 586 19.85 11.29 -20.99
CA GLN A 586 20.58 12.27 -21.82
C GLN A 586 22.08 12.12 -21.59
N GLY A 587 22.74 11.38 -22.49
CA GLY A 587 24.14 11.03 -22.33
C GLY A 587 24.64 10.05 -23.39
N LEU A 588 25.61 9.23 -23.02
CA LEU A 588 26.30 8.29 -23.89
C LEU A 588 26.51 6.94 -23.19
N ASP A 589 26.29 5.85 -23.91
CA ASP A 589 26.81 4.55 -23.50
C ASP A 589 28.35 4.51 -23.53
N LEU A 590 28.95 3.61 -22.74
CA LEU A 590 30.41 3.48 -22.66
C LEU A 590 31.01 3.13 -24.02
N HIS A 591 30.28 2.40 -24.88
CA HIS A 591 30.74 2.10 -26.24
C HIS A 591 30.99 3.39 -27.03
N ARG A 592 30.02 4.30 -27.06
CA ARG A 592 30.17 5.61 -27.71
C ARG A 592 31.25 6.48 -27.06
N ILE A 593 31.45 6.40 -25.74
CA ILE A 593 32.49 7.17 -25.06
C ILE A 593 33.88 6.77 -25.57
N VAL A 594 34.24 5.50 -25.49
CA VAL A 594 35.59 5.05 -25.86
C VAL A 594 35.82 5.10 -27.37
N THR A 595 34.81 4.75 -28.19
CA THR A 595 34.94 4.83 -29.66
C THR A 595 35.14 6.27 -30.16
N ARG A 596 34.60 7.29 -29.46
CA ARG A 596 34.73 8.70 -29.86
C ARG A 596 35.89 9.44 -29.20
N PHE A 597 36.24 9.08 -27.97
CA PHE A 597 37.16 9.85 -27.12
C PHE A 597 38.37 9.03 -26.63
N GLY A 598 38.54 7.80 -27.13
CA GLY A 598 39.66 6.92 -26.78
C GLY A 598 39.54 6.26 -25.41
N PRO A 599 40.61 5.56 -24.95
CA PRO A 599 40.68 4.96 -23.63
C PRO A 599 40.44 6.00 -22.52
N GLN A 600 39.90 5.55 -21.39
CA GLN A 600 39.48 6.42 -20.28
C GLN A 600 40.41 6.29 -19.07
N PRO A 601 40.68 7.39 -18.33
CA PRO A 601 41.52 7.35 -17.14
C PRO A 601 41.00 6.36 -16.09
N ALA A 602 41.93 5.67 -15.42
CA ALA A 602 41.61 4.62 -14.45
C ALA A 602 40.65 5.09 -13.35
N GLU A 603 40.77 6.35 -12.94
CA GLU A 603 39.99 6.95 -11.86
C GLU A 603 38.53 7.17 -12.28
N ARG A 604 38.30 7.51 -13.56
CA ARG A 604 36.95 7.59 -14.14
C ARG A 604 36.33 6.21 -14.28
N VAL A 605 37.12 5.22 -14.74
CA VAL A 605 36.67 3.84 -14.88
C VAL A 605 36.26 3.26 -13.53
N THR A 606 37.14 3.30 -12.52
CA THR A 606 36.85 2.82 -11.16
C THR A 606 35.57 3.44 -10.58
N MET A 607 35.39 4.76 -10.72
CA MET A 607 34.17 5.43 -10.25
C MET A 607 32.89 4.91 -10.95
N LEU A 608 32.93 4.70 -12.27
CA LEU A 608 31.80 4.17 -13.03
C LEU A 608 31.52 2.69 -12.70
N LEU A 609 32.57 1.88 -12.46
CA LEU A 609 32.41 0.49 -12.04
C LEU A 609 31.74 0.38 -10.67
N CYS A 610 32.10 1.21 -9.68
CA CYS A 610 31.40 1.25 -8.39
C CYS A 610 29.90 1.52 -8.54
N GLN A 611 29.52 2.46 -9.43
CA GLN A 611 28.11 2.74 -9.73
C GLN A 611 27.39 1.53 -10.38
N ALA A 612 28.05 0.84 -11.31
CA ALA A 612 27.51 -0.38 -11.93
C ALA A 612 27.33 -1.51 -10.91
N CYS A 613 28.32 -1.72 -10.02
CA CYS A 613 28.25 -2.70 -8.94
C CYS A 613 27.05 -2.47 -7.99
N ARG A 614 26.69 -1.22 -7.70
CA ARG A 614 25.51 -0.89 -6.87
C ARG A 614 24.17 -1.21 -7.55
N SER A 615 24.11 -1.24 -8.88
CA SER A 615 22.92 -1.73 -9.60
C SER A 615 22.89 -3.26 -9.63
N LEU A 616 24.03 -3.88 -9.94
CA LEU A 616 24.18 -5.34 -10.00
C LEU A 616 23.92 -6.01 -8.65
N ALA A 617 24.45 -5.49 -7.54
CA ALA A 617 24.22 -6.02 -6.20
C ALA A 617 22.73 -6.12 -5.87
N GLU A 618 21.98 -5.04 -6.10
CA GLU A 618 20.53 -4.99 -5.81
C GLU A 618 19.69 -5.97 -6.67
N ALA A 619 20.18 -6.28 -7.87
CA ALA A 619 19.58 -7.27 -8.76
C ALA A 619 19.95 -8.71 -8.33
N HIS A 620 21.23 -8.94 -8.01
CA HIS A 620 21.74 -10.23 -7.53
C HIS A 620 21.07 -10.67 -6.22
N ASP A 621 20.85 -9.74 -5.29
CA ASP A 621 20.11 -9.97 -4.03
C ASP A 621 18.65 -10.40 -4.26
N ARG A 622 18.07 -10.08 -5.42
CA ARG A 622 16.73 -10.54 -5.85
C ARG A 622 16.76 -11.75 -6.80
N GLY A 623 17.93 -12.38 -6.98
CA GLY A 623 18.12 -13.53 -7.87
C GLY A 623 18.08 -13.19 -9.37
N LEU A 624 18.25 -11.92 -9.73
CA LEU A 624 18.28 -11.45 -11.12
C LEU A 624 19.73 -11.24 -11.59
N VAL A 625 20.23 -12.15 -12.43
CA VAL A 625 21.53 -12.03 -13.11
C VAL A 625 21.30 -11.38 -14.49
N HIS A 626 22.10 -10.38 -14.86
CA HIS A 626 21.88 -9.55 -16.04
C HIS A 626 22.27 -10.24 -17.36
N ARG A 627 23.37 -11.00 -17.39
CA ARG A 627 23.82 -11.86 -18.52
C ARG A 627 24.09 -11.15 -19.85
N ASP A 628 24.18 -9.82 -19.86
CA ASP A 628 24.46 -9.00 -21.05
C ASP A 628 25.17 -7.68 -20.68
N ILE A 629 25.97 -7.68 -19.62
CA ILE A 629 26.82 -6.52 -19.28
C ILE A 629 27.88 -6.35 -20.37
N LYS A 630 27.87 -5.17 -21.00
CA LYS A 630 28.77 -4.77 -22.08
C LYS A 630 28.77 -3.24 -22.18
N PRO A 631 29.75 -2.61 -22.88
CA PRO A 631 29.84 -1.15 -22.95
C PRO A 631 28.58 -0.43 -23.48
N ALA A 632 27.79 -1.08 -24.35
CA ALA A 632 26.55 -0.52 -24.89
C ALA A 632 25.35 -0.52 -23.92
N ASN A 633 25.38 -1.35 -22.86
CA ASN A 633 24.31 -1.47 -21.87
C ASN A 633 24.61 -0.69 -20.56
N LEU A 634 25.77 -0.01 -20.49
CA LEU A 634 26.13 0.86 -19.39
C LEU A 634 26.11 2.30 -19.90
N PHE A 635 25.17 3.11 -19.41
CA PHE A 635 24.86 4.42 -19.95
C PHE A 635 25.22 5.53 -18.97
N VAL A 636 26.02 6.49 -19.41
CA VAL A 636 26.52 7.59 -18.60
C VAL A 636 25.76 8.85 -18.97
N THR A 637 24.98 9.36 -18.02
CA THR A 637 24.09 10.53 -18.17
C THR A 637 24.57 11.68 -17.29
N ARG A 638 24.09 12.89 -17.60
CA ARG A 638 24.01 13.98 -16.61
C ARG A 638 22.67 13.86 -15.88
N LEU A 639 22.69 13.84 -14.55
CA LEU A 639 21.48 13.81 -13.71
C LEU A 639 21.40 15.09 -12.88
N GLY A 640 20.74 16.11 -13.44
CA GLY A 640 20.68 17.45 -12.84
C GLY A 640 22.06 18.12 -12.78
N HIS A 641 22.64 18.15 -11.58
CA HIS A 641 23.99 18.67 -11.32
C HIS A 641 25.07 17.59 -11.22
N GLU A 642 24.70 16.30 -11.23
CA GLU A 642 25.65 15.19 -11.22
C GLU A 642 26.05 14.80 -12.65
N TYR A 643 27.36 14.71 -12.86
CA TYR A 643 28.02 14.28 -14.10
C TYR A 643 28.60 12.89 -13.90
N ASP A 644 28.82 12.17 -15.01
CA ASP A 644 29.24 10.76 -15.00
C ASP A 644 28.33 9.86 -14.15
N TYR A 645 27.02 10.11 -14.21
CA TYR A 645 26.02 9.31 -13.53
C TYR A 645 25.72 8.07 -14.36
N LEU A 646 26.08 6.88 -13.88
CA LEU A 646 25.89 5.63 -14.61
C LEU A 646 24.51 5.01 -14.33
N LYS A 647 23.90 4.51 -15.41
CA LYS A 647 22.67 3.73 -15.47
C LYS A 647 22.94 2.40 -16.19
N VAL A 648 22.64 1.28 -15.53
CA VAL A 648 22.61 -0.05 -16.15
C VAL A 648 21.30 -0.22 -16.91
N LEU A 649 21.39 -0.58 -18.19
CA LEU A 649 20.26 -0.76 -19.11
C LEU A 649 20.01 -2.23 -19.44
N ASP A 650 18.76 -2.56 -19.78
CA ASP A 650 18.39 -3.84 -20.42
C ASP A 650 18.77 -5.11 -19.63
N PHE A 651 18.24 -5.24 -18.41
CA PHE A 651 18.30 -6.45 -17.57
C PHE A 651 17.65 -7.69 -18.22
N GLY A 652 18.33 -8.31 -19.20
CA GLY A 652 18.12 -9.69 -19.63
C GLY A 652 16.78 -10.06 -20.30
N ILE A 653 15.78 -9.16 -20.32
CA ILE A 653 14.31 -9.39 -20.51
C ILE A 653 13.92 -10.24 -21.75
N VAL A 654 14.84 -10.48 -22.69
CA VAL A 654 14.65 -11.32 -23.88
C VAL A 654 15.94 -12.11 -24.20
N LYS A 655 16.44 -12.93 -23.28
CA LYS A 655 17.44 -13.98 -23.61
C LYS A 655 17.04 -15.33 -23.02
N ASP A 656 16.91 -16.34 -23.87
CA ASP A 656 16.53 -17.69 -23.47
C ASP A 656 17.50 -18.28 -22.44
N GLN A 657 16.94 -18.85 -21.38
CA GLN A 657 17.67 -19.84 -20.59
C GLN A 657 17.92 -21.09 -21.45
N PRO A 658 19.13 -21.68 -21.44
CA PRO A 658 19.35 -22.96 -22.08
C PRO A 658 18.40 -24.00 -21.48
N ARG A 659 17.78 -24.81 -22.33
CA ARG A 659 16.98 -25.96 -21.90
C ARG A 659 17.89 -26.99 -21.22
N GLU A 660 17.35 -27.69 -20.23
CA GLU A 660 18.07 -28.74 -19.48
C GLU A 660 18.57 -29.90 -20.38
N ASP A 661 18.05 -30.03 -21.61
CA ASP A 661 18.43 -31.06 -22.60
C ASP A 661 19.33 -30.56 -23.77
N ALA A 662 19.86 -29.33 -23.72
CA ALA A 662 20.60 -28.73 -24.84
C ALA A 662 22.05 -29.22 -24.98
N THR A 663 22.23 -30.43 -25.54
CA THR A 663 23.52 -30.87 -26.07
C THR A 663 23.99 -29.96 -27.21
N LEU A 664 25.25 -29.49 -27.13
CA LEU A 664 26.01 -28.75 -28.15
C LEU A 664 25.20 -27.75 -29.00
N ILE A 665 25.23 -26.46 -28.63
CA ILE A 665 24.61 -25.34 -29.36
C ILE A 665 24.89 -25.46 -30.87
N SER A 666 23.85 -25.86 -31.61
CA SER A 666 23.97 -26.14 -33.04
C SER A 666 24.32 -24.87 -33.82
N ALA A 667 25.14 -25.00 -34.86
CA ALA A 667 25.81 -23.91 -35.57
C ALA A 667 24.91 -22.94 -36.38
N GLN A 668 23.59 -22.93 -36.14
CA GLN A 668 22.61 -22.04 -36.78
C GLN A 668 21.63 -21.38 -35.79
N GLY A 669 21.75 -21.62 -34.48
CA GLY A 669 20.85 -21.09 -33.45
C GLY A 669 21.37 -19.86 -32.70
N ILE A 670 21.09 -18.66 -33.22
CA ILE A 670 21.01 -17.35 -32.51
C ILE A 670 22.03 -17.13 -31.37
N LEU A 671 23.27 -16.74 -31.72
CA LEU A 671 24.22 -16.10 -30.80
C LEU A 671 23.76 -14.65 -30.50
N GLN A 672 22.82 -14.48 -29.56
CA GLN A 672 22.33 -13.16 -29.12
C GLN A 672 23.30 -12.50 -28.13
N GLY A 673 24.43 -12.01 -28.64
CA GLY A 673 25.39 -11.21 -27.91
C GLY A 673 26.71 -11.06 -28.66
N THR A 674 27.46 -9.99 -28.40
CA THR A 674 28.85 -9.88 -28.85
C THR A 674 29.70 -10.79 -27.94
N PRO A 675 30.30 -11.88 -28.44
CA PRO A 675 30.93 -12.89 -27.57
C PRO A 675 32.12 -12.37 -26.75
N ALA A 676 32.68 -11.22 -27.12
CA ALA A 676 33.85 -10.59 -26.49
C ALA A 676 33.66 -10.06 -25.05
N PHE A 677 32.44 -10.15 -24.49
CA PHE A 677 32.13 -9.71 -23.12
C PHE A 677 31.43 -10.78 -22.28
N ILE A 678 31.18 -11.98 -22.83
CA ILE A 678 30.34 -12.99 -22.18
C ILE A 678 31.21 -13.89 -21.28
N ALA A 679 30.76 -14.18 -20.06
CA ALA A 679 31.43 -15.10 -19.16
C ALA A 679 31.43 -16.56 -19.69
N PRO A 680 32.52 -17.33 -19.51
CA PRO A 680 32.64 -18.66 -20.11
C PRO A 680 31.53 -19.62 -19.66
N GLU A 681 31.12 -19.58 -18.39
CA GLU A 681 30.04 -20.42 -17.86
C GLU A 681 28.66 -20.12 -18.49
N VAL A 682 28.44 -18.88 -18.98
CA VAL A 682 27.23 -18.51 -19.73
C VAL A 682 27.29 -19.09 -21.15
N MET A 683 28.47 -19.08 -21.79
CA MET A 683 28.66 -19.64 -23.14
C MET A 683 28.44 -21.15 -23.18
N PHE A 684 28.84 -21.89 -22.14
CA PHE A 684 28.70 -23.35 -22.06
C PHE A 684 27.40 -23.82 -21.40
N GLY A 685 26.50 -22.91 -21.02
CA GLY A 685 25.19 -23.26 -20.47
C GLY A 685 25.24 -23.96 -19.12
N ALA A 686 26.06 -23.45 -18.18
CA ALA A 686 26.15 -24.00 -16.83
C ALA A 686 24.78 -24.06 -16.14
N SER A 687 24.50 -25.16 -15.45
CA SER A 687 23.20 -25.42 -14.79
C SER A 687 22.87 -24.45 -13.65
N THR A 688 23.88 -23.82 -13.07
CA THR A 688 23.75 -22.75 -12.08
C THR A 688 24.55 -21.53 -12.51
N LEU A 689 23.87 -20.42 -12.79
CA LEU A 689 24.47 -19.11 -13.09
C LEU A 689 24.12 -18.14 -11.96
N ASP A 690 25.14 -17.58 -11.31
CA ASP A 690 25.02 -16.56 -10.27
C ASP A 690 25.55 -15.19 -10.75
N GLY A 691 25.59 -14.21 -9.84
CA GLY A 691 26.03 -12.84 -10.14
C GLY A 691 27.48 -12.72 -10.63
N ARG A 692 28.34 -13.73 -10.42
CA ARG A 692 29.77 -13.68 -10.80
C ARG A 692 30.00 -13.70 -12.31
N ALA A 693 29.01 -14.13 -13.08
CA ALA A 693 28.99 -13.99 -14.53
C ALA A 693 28.91 -12.52 -14.98
N ASP A 694 28.15 -11.69 -14.26
CA ASP A 694 28.07 -10.26 -14.55
C ASP A 694 29.37 -9.55 -14.15
N LEU A 695 30.06 -9.99 -13.07
CA LEU A 695 31.35 -9.42 -12.66
C LEU A 695 32.45 -9.64 -13.70
N TYR A 696 32.50 -10.84 -14.29
CA TYR A 696 33.41 -11.13 -15.41
C TYR A 696 33.12 -10.22 -16.61
N SER A 697 31.85 -10.09 -16.98
CA SER A 697 31.38 -9.27 -18.11
C SER A 697 31.64 -7.77 -17.89
N LEU A 698 31.53 -7.32 -16.63
CA LEU A 698 31.89 -5.97 -16.17
C LEU A 698 33.40 -5.74 -16.25
N ALA A 699 34.23 -6.74 -15.90
CA ALA A 699 35.68 -6.65 -16.03
C ALA A 699 36.14 -6.63 -17.51
N CYS A 700 35.49 -7.36 -18.41
CA CYS A 700 35.70 -7.22 -19.85
C CYS A 700 35.37 -5.79 -20.34
N THR A 701 34.31 -5.19 -19.79
CA THR A 701 33.92 -3.80 -20.09
C THR A 701 34.94 -2.80 -19.56
N ALA A 702 35.44 -3.00 -18.33
CA ALA A 702 36.49 -2.18 -17.71
C ALA A 702 37.80 -2.23 -18.52
N TYR A 703 38.24 -3.43 -18.90
CA TYR A 703 39.42 -3.65 -19.74
C TYR A 703 39.33 -2.83 -21.04
N TRP A 704 38.18 -2.91 -21.69
CA TRP A 704 37.93 -2.19 -22.94
C TRP A 704 37.87 -0.67 -22.75
N MET A 705 37.35 -0.18 -21.61
CA MET A 705 37.45 1.24 -21.28
C MET A 705 38.90 1.72 -21.07
N LEU A 706 39.72 0.91 -20.38
CA LEU A 706 41.08 1.27 -20.01
C LEU A 706 42.08 1.18 -21.17
N THR A 707 41.81 0.32 -22.16
CA THR A 707 42.75 0.03 -23.26
C THR A 707 42.23 0.42 -24.64
N GLY A 708 40.91 0.61 -24.81
CA GLY A 708 40.25 0.67 -26.13
C GLY A 708 40.20 -0.68 -26.87
N GLN A 709 40.78 -1.74 -26.30
CA GLN A 709 40.95 -3.05 -26.94
C GLN A 709 40.12 -4.13 -26.22
N LEU A 710 39.75 -5.18 -26.94
CA LEU A 710 39.06 -6.34 -26.35
C LEU A 710 40.06 -7.17 -25.53
N VAL A 711 39.57 -7.84 -24.48
CA VAL A 711 40.38 -8.74 -23.62
C VAL A 711 41.10 -9.81 -24.46
N PHE A 712 40.45 -10.27 -25.52
CA PHE A 712 41.01 -11.20 -26.50
C PHE A 712 40.75 -10.69 -27.92
N GLY A 713 41.75 -10.77 -28.78
CA GLY A 713 41.56 -10.66 -30.24
C GLY A 713 41.13 -12.02 -30.80
N ALA A 714 40.12 -12.03 -31.66
CA ALA A 714 39.71 -13.23 -32.39
C ALA A 714 39.19 -12.86 -33.79
N SER A 715 39.44 -13.73 -34.77
CA SER A 715 38.93 -13.61 -36.14
C SER A 715 37.53 -14.20 -36.30
N THR A 716 37.11 -15.09 -35.39
CA THR A 716 35.78 -15.73 -35.44
C THR A 716 35.08 -15.77 -34.06
N PRO A 717 33.72 -15.85 -34.02
CA PRO A 717 32.98 -16.02 -32.76
C PRO A 717 33.36 -17.28 -31.98
N ALA A 718 33.68 -18.39 -32.67
CA ALA A 718 34.06 -19.64 -32.03
C ALA A 718 35.45 -19.57 -31.37
N GLU A 719 36.39 -18.88 -32.02
CA GLU A 719 37.72 -18.58 -31.47
C GLU A 719 37.62 -17.64 -30.26
N MET A 720 36.76 -16.63 -30.32
CA MET A 720 36.47 -15.74 -29.17
C MET A 720 35.96 -16.54 -27.96
N ILE A 721 35.00 -17.46 -28.17
CA ILE A 721 34.49 -18.36 -27.12
C ILE A 721 35.62 -19.22 -26.54
N LEU A 722 36.51 -19.76 -27.39
CA LEU A 722 37.65 -20.57 -26.94
C LEU A 722 38.65 -19.76 -26.11
N HIS A 723 38.92 -18.50 -26.47
CA HIS A 723 39.77 -17.60 -25.69
C HIS A 723 39.16 -17.26 -24.32
N HIS A 724 37.88 -16.89 -24.27
CA HIS A 724 37.18 -16.69 -23.00
C HIS A 724 37.21 -17.95 -22.12
N ALA A 725 37.12 -19.15 -22.72
CA ALA A 725 37.18 -20.42 -22.01
C ALA A 725 38.57 -20.82 -21.47
N ARG A 726 39.67 -20.50 -22.17
CA ARG A 726 40.99 -21.11 -21.91
C ARG A 726 42.19 -20.16 -21.86
N THR A 727 42.14 -19.00 -22.49
CA THR A 727 43.30 -18.11 -22.60
C THR A 727 43.38 -17.18 -21.39
N VAL A 728 44.55 -17.10 -20.77
CA VAL A 728 44.83 -16.12 -19.71
C VAL A 728 44.89 -14.72 -20.35
N PRO A 729 44.16 -13.71 -19.84
CA PRO A 729 44.25 -12.35 -20.36
C PRO A 729 45.65 -11.75 -20.21
N ILE A 730 46.01 -10.82 -21.10
CA ILE A 730 47.15 -9.93 -20.87
C ILE A 730 46.68 -8.82 -19.94
N PRO A 731 47.32 -8.54 -18.79
CA PRO A 731 46.91 -7.45 -17.88
C PRO A 731 46.75 -6.11 -18.62
N PRO A 732 45.67 -5.33 -18.37
CA PRO A 732 45.44 -4.09 -19.11
C PRO A 732 46.56 -3.06 -18.94
N SER A 733 47.31 -3.09 -17.83
CA SER A 733 48.51 -2.26 -17.62
C SER A 733 49.62 -2.44 -18.68
N HIS A 734 49.68 -3.61 -19.34
CA HIS A 734 50.66 -3.89 -20.40
C HIS A 734 50.20 -3.44 -21.80
N VAL A 735 48.95 -3.00 -21.95
CA VAL A 735 48.32 -2.71 -23.25
C VAL A 735 47.79 -1.27 -23.31
N SER A 736 47.44 -0.67 -22.17
CA SER A 736 46.94 0.70 -22.08
C SER A 736 48.02 1.74 -22.38
N GLU A 737 47.63 2.81 -23.07
CA GLU A 737 48.42 4.03 -23.25
C GLU A 737 48.40 4.93 -21.99
N LEU A 738 47.45 4.68 -21.07
CA LEU A 738 47.26 5.44 -19.83
C LEU A 738 47.77 4.64 -18.62
N PRO A 739 48.25 5.30 -17.55
CA PRO A 739 48.68 4.61 -16.34
C PRO A 739 47.50 3.91 -15.65
N ILE A 740 47.72 2.66 -15.24
CA ILE A 740 46.74 1.84 -14.50
C ILE A 740 47.37 1.43 -13.16
N PRO A 741 46.75 1.74 -12.01
CA PRO A 741 47.22 1.28 -10.71
C PRO A 741 47.24 -0.24 -10.63
N GLY A 742 48.33 -0.81 -10.11
CA GLY A 742 48.49 -2.28 -10.02
C GLY A 742 47.41 -2.99 -9.19
N GLU A 743 46.79 -2.29 -8.23
CA GLU A 743 45.65 -2.81 -7.46
C GLU A 743 44.41 -3.00 -8.35
N LEU A 744 44.11 -2.05 -9.25
CA LEU A 744 43.02 -2.16 -10.22
C LEU A 744 43.31 -3.26 -11.25
N ASP A 745 44.56 -3.33 -11.73
CA ASP A 745 45.04 -4.34 -12.67
C ASP A 745 44.81 -5.76 -12.10
N ASN A 746 45.26 -6.01 -10.87
CA ASN A 746 45.08 -7.28 -10.15
C ASN A 746 43.58 -7.61 -9.90
N LEU A 747 42.76 -6.61 -9.55
CA LEU A 747 41.34 -6.81 -9.27
C LEU A 747 40.55 -7.17 -10.54
N LEU A 748 40.84 -6.52 -11.66
CA LEU A 748 40.25 -6.86 -12.96
C LEU A 748 40.70 -8.25 -13.43
N MET A 749 41.97 -8.61 -13.25
CA MET A 749 42.47 -9.94 -13.57
C MET A 749 41.78 -11.03 -12.74
N ARG A 750 41.56 -10.81 -11.43
CA ARG A 750 40.75 -11.71 -10.58
C ARG A 750 39.30 -11.86 -11.06
N CYS A 751 38.69 -10.79 -11.56
CA CYS A 751 37.33 -10.86 -12.11
C CYS A 751 37.27 -11.62 -13.45
N LEU A 752 38.38 -11.64 -14.21
CA LEU A 752 38.53 -12.37 -15.48
C LEU A 752 38.96 -13.84 -15.30
N GLU A 753 39.01 -14.34 -14.06
CA GLU A 753 39.30 -15.74 -13.78
C GLU A 753 38.28 -16.69 -14.41
N LYS A 754 38.78 -17.85 -14.85
CA LYS A 754 37.95 -18.81 -15.60
C LYS A 754 36.97 -19.53 -14.71
N ASP A 755 37.43 -19.91 -13.52
CA ASP A 755 36.60 -20.47 -12.47
C ASP A 755 35.85 -19.33 -11.73
N PRO A 756 34.50 -19.30 -11.73
CA PRO A 756 33.73 -18.35 -10.95
C PRO A 756 34.05 -18.38 -9.45
N SER A 757 34.53 -19.51 -8.90
CA SER A 757 34.89 -19.61 -7.49
C SER A 757 36.03 -18.66 -7.09
N SER A 758 36.93 -18.35 -8.03
CA SER A 758 38.14 -17.53 -7.83
C SER A 758 37.91 -16.02 -8.01
N ARG A 759 36.72 -15.61 -8.47
CA ARG A 759 36.30 -14.20 -8.61
C ARG A 759 35.77 -13.65 -7.27
N PRO A 760 35.67 -12.32 -7.09
CA PRO A 760 34.91 -11.74 -5.98
C PRO A 760 33.51 -12.37 -5.86
N SER A 761 33.06 -12.61 -4.62
CA SER A 761 31.85 -13.38 -4.33
C SER A 761 30.55 -12.65 -4.67
N SER A 762 30.58 -11.31 -4.73
CA SER A 762 29.43 -10.46 -4.99
C SER A 762 29.84 -9.11 -5.61
N ALA A 763 28.88 -8.41 -6.22
CA ALA A 763 29.10 -7.05 -6.72
C ALA A 763 29.39 -6.04 -5.58
N LEU A 764 28.88 -6.28 -4.36
CA LEU A 764 29.17 -5.50 -3.15
C LEU A 764 30.62 -5.64 -2.69
N GLU A 765 31.18 -6.85 -2.74
CA GLU A 765 32.61 -7.08 -2.47
C GLU A 765 33.47 -6.35 -3.51
N LEU A 766 33.14 -6.47 -4.81
CA LEU A 766 33.86 -5.78 -5.87
C LEU A 766 33.80 -4.25 -5.73
N GLU A 767 32.66 -3.67 -5.34
CA GLU A 767 32.55 -2.22 -5.07
C GLU A 767 33.43 -1.77 -3.90
N SER A 768 33.45 -2.56 -2.82
CA SER A 768 34.29 -2.32 -1.64
C SER A 768 35.77 -2.39 -1.99
N GLU A 769 36.21 -3.37 -2.78
CA GLU A 769 37.58 -3.46 -3.27
C GLU A 769 37.94 -2.31 -4.22
N LEU A 770 37.10 -2.00 -5.21
CA LEU A 770 37.29 -0.87 -6.13
C LEU A 770 37.40 0.48 -5.39
N SER A 771 36.62 0.67 -4.32
CA SER A 771 36.63 1.90 -3.52
C SER A 771 37.95 2.14 -2.76
N ARG A 772 38.78 1.10 -2.59
CA ARG A 772 40.04 1.12 -1.85
C ARG A 772 41.28 1.23 -2.73
N VAL A 773 41.13 1.05 -4.05
CA VAL A 773 42.23 1.19 -5.01
C VAL A 773 42.90 2.54 -4.82
N ALA A 774 44.22 2.53 -4.61
CA ALA A 774 45.02 3.75 -4.53
C ALA A 774 45.06 4.45 -5.90
N LEU A 775 44.48 5.66 -5.97
CA LEU A 775 44.46 6.53 -7.15
C LEU A 775 45.27 7.80 -6.86
N ASP A 776 46.15 8.20 -7.78
CA ASP A 776 46.99 9.40 -7.63
C ASP A 776 46.15 10.68 -7.41
N GLN A 777 44.99 10.78 -8.08
CA GLN A 777 43.98 11.81 -7.82
C GLN A 777 42.57 11.28 -8.09
N PRO A 778 41.57 11.54 -7.23
CA PRO A 778 40.21 11.10 -7.51
C PRO A 778 39.62 11.75 -8.78
N TRP A 779 38.70 11.04 -9.42
CA TRP A 779 37.83 11.60 -10.45
C TRP A 779 36.70 12.39 -9.78
N THR A 780 36.80 13.72 -9.79
CA THR A 780 35.85 14.61 -9.13
C THR A 780 34.70 15.00 -10.06
N GLN A 781 33.58 15.46 -9.48
CA GLN A 781 32.47 16.04 -10.24
C GLN A 781 32.89 17.27 -11.07
N GLU A 782 33.95 17.98 -10.67
CA GLU A 782 34.54 19.07 -11.44
C GLU A 782 35.28 18.55 -12.68
N LYS A 783 36.15 17.54 -12.54
CA LYS A 783 36.80 16.86 -13.68
C LYS A 783 35.77 16.27 -14.64
N ALA A 784 34.72 15.65 -14.11
CA ALA A 784 33.60 15.14 -14.90
C ALA A 784 32.89 16.28 -15.66
N ARG A 785 32.52 17.38 -14.99
CA ARG A 785 31.92 18.55 -15.66
C ARG A 785 32.81 19.10 -16.77
N GLU A 786 34.10 19.33 -16.51
CA GLU A 786 35.05 19.80 -17.52
C GLU A 786 35.22 18.84 -18.70
N TRP A 787 35.04 17.54 -18.47
CA TRP A 787 35.02 16.56 -19.56
C TRP A 787 33.75 16.72 -20.39
N TRP A 788 32.56 16.81 -19.77
CA TRP A 788 31.29 17.02 -20.49
C TRP A 788 31.26 18.37 -21.23
N ASP A 789 31.71 19.46 -20.61
CA ASP A 789 31.76 20.79 -21.24
C ASP A 789 32.67 20.81 -22.49
N ARG A 790 33.76 20.03 -22.48
CA ARG A 790 34.68 19.90 -23.64
C ARG A 790 34.17 18.95 -24.74
N HIS A 791 33.50 17.86 -24.38
CA HIS A 791 33.24 16.74 -25.30
C HIS A 791 31.77 16.52 -25.67
N ALA A 792 30.81 17.17 -25.00
CA ALA A 792 29.38 16.97 -25.20
C ALA A 792 28.52 18.15 -25.74
N PRO A 793 29.04 19.27 -26.29
CA PRO A 793 28.18 20.37 -26.74
C PRO A 793 27.22 20.00 -27.89
N ASP A 794 27.53 18.96 -28.69
CA ASP A 794 26.67 18.52 -29.79
C ASP A 794 25.76 17.33 -29.43
N THR A 795 26.19 16.41 -28.57
CA THR A 795 25.41 15.23 -28.16
C THR A 795 24.18 15.56 -27.30
N LEU A 796 24.13 16.77 -26.72
CA LEU A 796 22.97 17.29 -25.99
C LEU A 796 22.05 18.20 -26.84
N ARG A 797 22.47 18.58 -28.05
CA ARG A 797 21.68 19.44 -28.96
C ARG A 797 20.71 18.65 -29.82
N GLU A 798 21.05 17.41 -30.19
CA GLU A 798 20.23 16.55 -31.07
C GLU A 798 18.86 16.16 -30.48
N VAL A 799 18.57 16.48 -29.21
CA VAL A 799 17.30 16.12 -28.53
C VAL A 799 16.65 17.31 -27.82
N GLN A 800 16.84 18.54 -28.31
CA GLN A 800 15.95 19.66 -27.96
C GLN A 800 14.64 19.56 -28.77
N ILE A 801 13.50 19.43 -28.06
CA ILE A 801 12.14 19.53 -28.61
C ILE A 801 11.42 20.68 -27.90
#